data_AF-A0A284SAJ7-F1
#
_entry.id   AF-A0A284SAJ7-F1
#
_cell.length_a   1.000
_cell.length_b   1.000
_cell.length_c   1.000
_cell.angle_alpha   90.00
_cell.angle_beta   90.00
_cell.angle_gamma   90.00
#
_symmetry.space_group_name_H-M   'P 1'
#
loop_
_entity.id
_entity.type
_entity.pdbx_description
1 polymer ?
#
loop_
_entity_poly.entity_id
_entity_poly.type
_entity_poly.pdbx_seq_one_letter_code
_entity_poly.pdbx_strand_id
1 'polypeptide(L)'
;MSEKHDSKSSSDAEKAVATDFEALEAVALPDFDDPNIDKDAAIAGLLEDDSPYPEVRSAVANTDDPSIPASTLRSWVLGLIWAIVIPGLNQFFFFRYPSVTVTGIVAQLLVFPIGRTWARIVPNWKIFGLSVNPGPFSIKEHVLVTIMASVGSGSAYATDIVAVQRVYYNQTYNFGYQWMVVMSTQLIGFSIGGIARRFLVQPPSMIWPTNLVTCALFNTLHAQTYAGIGNRGGISRERFFFFAFLGSFSWYFLPGYLFQALSYFSWVCWIVPDNVPVNQMFGYVHGMGMSLITFDWAQIAYIGSPLATPWWAEANIFAGFVAFFWILTPALYYSNAWDSKYMPISSRGSYDHFGATYDVTKIVNPDATFNEAAYKAYSPLFISTTFAISYGLSFASITATITHAFLYFRKQIWTQARRAMNEQPDIHARLMSQYRQVPEWWYAIIFLAMFAFGVISIEVWDTKFPVQYFILALVISFVYVIPIGMIQAITNQQVGLNVVTELIIGYALPGRPVAMMMFKTWGYITMAQALTFTSDFKLGHYMKIPPRSMFWGQVVATVIAGTTQLGVQAWMFTNIENLCDPAQKDGFICPSTEVFGTASIIWGVIGPARQFSQGQVYYALVFFFLIGFACPVISYLISWKWPNSIVRYVNFPVIFSGTGAIPPASAVNYVPWAIVGFIFQYVIRRRHFSWWTKYNYVLSAAMDSGVAVSAVLIFFCLQYPMNGKIGLTTVQKWWGNTVPFSNADNAGTPLLTVADAGADPPQQPECLTIPAKSSPSATVILIHGLGGNANEMKLIAQELAADPELNHIKWLMPQASLQPCTRLDGRVVPAWYDSRSGPDDEEGILKSVEALSHIVRQEQEGGTKKVVLAGFSQGANMSLFIAVTRTDLNISGVVMLSGRMLLPEKLAESMRTQNVKDVPMFIGHGTEDEIITLQTNGKCLDALKAAGCVVKENANEVGGISYHVYEGLAHSVKKGEMDDLKDWLKKNLSPD
;
A
#
# COMPACT_ATOMS: atom_id res chain seq x y z
N MET A 1 53.62 -3.75 78.27
CA MET A 1 53.17 -2.40 77.92
C MET A 1 52.12 -2.56 76.83
N SER A 2 50.92 -2.05 77.08
CA SER A 2 49.70 -2.28 76.30
C SER A 2 49.76 -1.63 74.92
N GLU A 3 49.26 -2.30 73.89
CA GLU A 3 48.59 -1.60 72.78
C GLU A 3 47.51 -2.47 72.14
N LYS A 4 46.33 -1.87 71.99
CA LYS A 4 45.07 -2.45 71.52
C LYS A 4 45.10 -2.63 70.01
N HIS A 5 44.66 -3.79 69.52
CA HIS A 5 44.24 -3.97 68.13
C HIS A 5 42.91 -3.22 67.91
N ASP A 6 42.95 -2.16 67.09
CA ASP A 6 41.77 -1.43 66.64
C ASP A 6 41.18 -2.15 65.41
N SER A 7 39.96 -2.67 65.55
CA SER A 7 39.23 -3.45 64.55
C SER A 7 38.46 -2.57 63.55
N LYS A 8 39.08 -1.49 63.06
CA LYS A 8 38.37 -0.43 62.31
C LYS A 8 38.73 -0.28 60.83
N SER A 9 39.48 -1.18 60.21
CA SER A 9 39.91 -1.00 58.81
C SER A 9 39.24 -1.89 57.75
N SER A 10 38.37 -2.85 58.09
CA SER A 10 37.72 -3.69 57.05
C SER A 10 36.39 -3.12 56.55
N SER A 11 35.60 -2.43 57.39
CA SER A 11 34.32 -1.86 56.95
C SER A 11 34.48 -0.64 56.06
N ASP A 12 35.55 0.13 56.25
CA ASP A 12 35.82 1.34 55.47
C ASP A 12 36.51 1.00 54.13
N ALA A 13 37.24 -0.11 54.06
CA ALA A 13 37.78 -0.63 52.81
C ALA A 13 36.68 -1.31 51.95
N GLU A 14 35.76 -2.07 52.56
CA GLU A 14 34.61 -2.61 51.84
C GLU A 14 33.65 -1.50 51.38
N LYS A 15 33.45 -0.46 52.19
CA LYS A 15 32.68 0.73 51.76
C LYS A 15 33.39 1.53 50.69
N ALA A 16 34.71 1.71 50.76
CA ALA A 16 35.49 2.41 49.74
C ALA A 16 35.46 1.68 48.39
N VAL A 17 35.63 0.35 48.41
CA VAL A 17 35.51 -0.51 47.22
C VAL A 17 34.07 -0.52 46.71
N ALA A 18 33.05 -0.53 47.58
CA ALA A 18 31.65 -0.43 47.16
C ALA A 18 31.30 0.95 46.56
N THR A 19 31.84 2.06 47.10
CA THR A 19 31.65 3.39 46.53
C THR A 19 32.44 3.60 45.24
N ASP A 20 33.62 3.00 45.10
CA ASP A 20 34.35 2.98 43.82
C ASP A 20 33.63 2.09 42.79
N PHE A 21 33.01 0.98 43.22
CA PHE A 21 32.15 0.16 42.36
C PHE A 21 30.89 0.91 41.92
N GLU A 22 30.18 1.59 42.82
CA GLU A 22 29.00 2.42 42.47
C GLU A 22 29.39 3.61 41.59
N ALA A 23 30.57 4.22 41.80
CA ALA A 23 31.08 5.30 40.96
C ALA A 23 31.54 4.80 39.58
N LEU A 24 32.17 3.63 39.49
CA LEU A 24 32.51 2.96 38.22
C LEU A 24 31.26 2.48 37.49
N GLU A 25 30.26 1.97 38.20
CA GLU A 25 28.95 1.57 37.66
C GLU A 25 28.21 2.79 37.10
N ALA A 26 28.22 3.93 37.80
CA ALA A 26 27.62 5.19 37.34
C ALA A 26 28.37 5.87 36.17
N VAL A 27 29.67 5.60 36.00
CA VAL A 27 30.51 6.18 34.92
C VAL A 27 30.56 5.28 33.68
N ALA A 28 30.50 3.95 33.83
CA ALA A 28 30.60 2.97 32.74
C ALA A 28 29.23 2.52 32.19
N LEU A 29 28.19 2.48 33.02
CA LEU A 29 26.83 2.15 32.60
C LEU A 29 26.00 3.44 32.72
N PRO A 30 25.52 4.05 31.61
CA PRO A 30 24.45 5.03 31.77
C PRO A 30 23.29 4.38 32.55
N ASP A 31 22.50 5.17 33.31
CA ASP A 31 21.22 4.83 33.98
C ASP A 31 20.16 4.24 33.01
N PHE A 32 20.55 3.25 32.21
CA PHE A 32 19.93 2.80 30.99
C PHE A 32 20.04 1.28 30.96
N ASP A 33 18.90 0.63 31.17
CA ASP A 33 18.76 -0.81 31.05
C ASP A 33 18.73 -1.20 29.56
N ASP A 34 19.88 -1.16 28.89
CA ASP A 34 20.02 -1.67 27.52
C ASP A 34 20.03 -3.20 27.55
N PRO A 35 19.07 -3.90 26.93
CA PRO A 35 19.05 -5.35 26.93
C PRO A 35 20.20 -6.01 26.15
N ASN A 36 20.91 -5.25 25.31
CA ASN A 36 22.01 -5.77 24.50
C ASN A 36 23.39 -5.60 25.17
N ILE A 37 23.46 -4.93 26.33
CA ILE A 37 24.74 -4.69 27.01
C ILE A 37 25.19 -5.91 27.81
N ASP A 38 26.47 -6.24 27.72
CA ASP A 38 27.09 -7.30 28.52
C ASP A 38 27.47 -6.75 29.90
N LYS A 39 26.47 -6.66 30.78
CA LYS A 39 26.63 -6.08 32.13
C LYS A 39 27.71 -6.80 32.93
N ASP A 40 27.75 -8.13 32.84
CA ASP A 40 28.70 -8.95 33.60
C ASP A 40 30.15 -8.69 33.17
N ALA A 41 30.41 -8.51 31.88
CA ALA A 41 31.74 -8.15 31.38
C ALA A 41 32.10 -6.66 31.61
N ALA A 42 31.12 -5.77 31.57
CA ALA A 42 31.32 -4.34 31.84
C ALA A 42 31.65 -4.06 33.31
N ILE A 43 30.99 -4.76 34.23
CA ILE A 43 31.19 -4.66 35.69
C ILE A 43 32.55 -5.27 36.11
N ALA A 44 33.06 -6.26 35.37
CA ALA A 44 34.33 -6.92 35.69
C ALA A 44 35.61 -6.17 35.26
N GLY A 45 35.51 -4.94 34.74
CA GLY A 45 36.67 -4.13 34.30
C GLY A 45 37.43 -4.67 33.08
N LEU A 46 36.98 -5.78 32.48
CA LEU A 46 37.56 -6.44 31.30
C LEU A 46 37.35 -5.66 29.98
N LEU A 47 36.65 -4.53 30.02
CA LEU A 47 36.19 -3.76 28.85
C LEU A 47 36.78 -2.34 28.75
N GLU A 48 37.82 -1.98 29.51
CA GLU A 48 38.44 -0.64 29.37
C GLU A 48 38.97 -0.37 27.95
N ASP A 49 39.38 -1.41 27.21
CA ASP A 49 39.96 -1.32 25.86
C ASP A 49 39.08 -1.97 24.76
N ASP A 50 37.81 -2.27 25.05
CA ASP A 50 36.90 -2.87 24.08
C ASP A 50 35.45 -2.33 24.20
N SER A 51 34.60 -2.61 23.21
CA SER A 51 33.21 -2.12 23.22
C SER A 51 32.35 -2.86 24.26
N PRO A 52 31.44 -2.16 24.98
CA PRO A 52 30.49 -2.80 25.89
C PRO A 52 29.48 -3.74 25.20
N TYR A 53 29.36 -3.62 23.87
CA TYR A 53 28.43 -4.40 23.04
C TYR A 53 29.16 -5.57 22.36
N PRO A 54 28.81 -6.83 22.67
CA PRO A 54 29.42 -8.01 22.04
C PRO A 54 29.35 -7.99 20.51
N GLU A 55 28.27 -7.44 19.94
CA GLU A 55 28.06 -7.33 18.51
C GLU A 55 29.12 -6.45 17.84
N VAL A 56 29.48 -5.33 18.48
CA VAL A 56 30.51 -4.42 17.98
C VAL A 56 31.89 -5.07 18.09
N ARG A 57 32.22 -5.69 19.23
CA ARG A 57 33.49 -6.40 19.44
C ARG A 57 33.75 -7.49 18.40
N SER A 58 32.68 -8.17 17.97
CA SER A 58 32.76 -9.26 16.98
C SER A 58 33.12 -8.80 15.56
N ALA A 59 32.78 -7.54 15.23
CA ALA A 59 32.75 -7.02 13.88
C ALA A 59 33.76 -5.88 13.65
N VAL A 60 34.19 -5.17 14.70
CA VAL A 60 34.99 -3.94 14.62
C VAL A 60 36.31 -4.12 15.37
N ALA A 61 37.43 -3.71 14.74
CA ALA A 61 38.74 -3.72 15.39
C ALA A 61 38.87 -2.59 16.43
N ASN A 62 39.52 -2.88 17.56
CA ASN A 62 39.79 -1.93 18.64
C ASN A 62 41.13 -1.17 18.47
N THR A 63 41.81 -1.29 17.32
CA THR A 63 43.06 -0.61 17.00
C THR A 63 42.93 0.25 15.74
N ASP A 64 43.77 1.28 15.62
CA ASP A 64 43.85 2.13 14.43
C ASP A 64 45.28 2.64 14.17
N ASP A 65 45.63 2.79 12.90
CA ASP A 65 46.86 3.44 12.43
C ASP A 65 46.50 4.71 11.64
N PRO A 66 46.69 5.92 12.21
CA PRO A 66 46.39 7.19 11.55
C PRO A 66 47.24 7.51 10.31
N SER A 67 48.36 6.81 10.09
CA SER A 67 49.26 7.05 8.95
C SER A 67 48.75 6.42 7.64
N ILE A 68 47.84 5.44 7.73
CA ILE A 68 47.27 4.77 6.57
C ILE A 68 46.43 5.75 5.74
N PRO A 69 46.75 5.97 4.45
CA PRO A 69 46.02 6.90 3.62
C PRO A 69 44.61 6.38 3.30
N ALA A 70 43.60 7.23 3.45
CA ALA A 70 42.20 6.91 3.12
C ALA A 70 41.74 7.57 1.81
N SER A 71 42.04 8.86 1.62
CA SER A 71 41.59 9.69 0.50
C SER A 71 42.68 9.82 -0.57
N THR A 72 42.89 8.77 -1.35
CA THR A 72 43.87 8.68 -2.43
C THR A 72 43.22 8.92 -3.79
N LEU A 73 43.99 9.25 -4.83
CA LEU A 73 43.46 9.35 -6.20
C LEU A 73 42.74 8.06 -6.63
N ARG A 74 43.33 6.90 -6.30
CA ARG A 74 42.73 5.58 -6.50
C ARG A 74 41.35 5.47 -5.85
N SER A 75 41.20 5.87 -4.59
CA SER A 75 39.91 5.83 -3.89
C SER A 75 38.86 6.74 -4.54
N TRP A 76 39.25 7.94 -4.99
CA TRP A 76 38.32 8.85 -5.68
C TRP A 76 37.91 8.31 -7.04
N VAL A 77 38.83 7.84 -7.87
CA VAL A 77 38.50 7.29 -9.20
C VAL A 77 37.54 6.10 -9.06
N LEU A 78 37.85 5.14 -8.18
CA LEU A 78 36.99 3.97 -7.98
C LEU A 78 35.65 4.37 -7.36
N GLY A 79 35.64 5.27 -6.37
CA GLY A 79 34.41 5.77 -5.75
C GLY A 79 33.48 6.47 -6.73
N LEU A 80 34.02 7.33 -7.60
CA LEU A 80 33.23 8.05 -8.60
C LEU A 80 32.67 7.11 -9.68
N ILE A 81 33.42 6.09 -10.12
CA ILE A 81 32.92 5.07 -11.05
C ILE A 81 31.69 4.38 -10.45
N TRP A 82 31.77 3.94 -9.19
CA TRP A 82 30.66 3.27 -8.53
C TRP A 82 29.49 4.21 -8.19
N ALA A 83 29.76 5.49 -7.93
CA ALA A 83 28.74 6.55 -7.79
C ALA A 83 28.03 6.88 -9.12
N ILE A 84 28.48 6.36 -10.27
CA ILE A 84 27.79 6.44 -11.56
C ILE A 84 27.08 5.10 -11.84
N VAL A 85 27.81 3.99 -11.76
CA VAL A 85 27.32 2.67 -12.18
C VAL A 85 26.14 2.20 -11.35
N ILE A 86 26.25 2.21 -10.00
CA ILE A 86 25.17 1.67 -9.15
C ILE A 86 23.91 2.55 -9.22
N PRO A 87 23.99 3.89 -9.02
CA PRO A 87 22.81 4.73 -9.10
C PRO A 87 22.15 4.71 -10.47
N GLY A 88 22.95 4.65 -11.55
CA GLY A 88 22.44 4.54 -12.92
C GLY A 88 21.72 3.21 -13.19
N LEU A 89 22.29 2.08 -12.77
CA LEU A 89 21.63 0.78 -12.88
C LEU A 89 20.35 0.73 -12.04
N ASN A 90 20.40 1.22 -10.80
CA ASN A 90 19.22 1.22 -9.94
C ASN A 90 18.13 2.13 -10.48
N GLN A 91 18.44 3.29 -11.08
CA GLN A 91 17.45 4.11 -11.77
C GLN A 91 16.82 3.36 -12.96
N PHE A 92 17.64 2.67 -13.74
CA PHE A 92 17.16 1.91 -14.89
C PHE A 92 16.19 0.81 -14.47
N PHE A 93 16.54 0.03 -13.44
CA PHE A 93 15.70 -1.04 -12.92
C PHE A 93 14.51 -0.57 -12.09
N PHE A 94 14.54 0.67 -11.59
CA PHE A 94 13.48 1.24 -10.76
C PHE A 94 12.12 1.28 -11.48
N PHE A 95 12.11 1.57 -12.78
CA PHE A 95 10.88 1.59 -13.59
C PHE A 95 10.41 0.21 -14.05
N ARG A 96 11.17 -0.86 -13.78
CA ARG A 96 10.86 -2.23 -14.24
C ARG A 96 10.22 -3.07 -13.14
N TYR A 97 9.32 -3.98 -13.52
CA TYR A 97 8.81 -5.03 -12.65
C TYR A 97 9.18 -6.43 -13.17
N PRO A 98 9.72 -7.33 -12.31
CA PRO A 98 10.24 -7.06 -10.97
C PRO A 98 11.48 -6.15 -11.02
N SER A 99 11.61 -5.25 -10.05
CA SER A 99 12.75 -4.34 -9.93
C SER A 99 13.97 -5.06 -9.34
N VAL A 100 15.16 -4.82 -9.89
CA VAL A 100 16.42 -5.30 -9.33
C VAL A 100 17.14 -4.14 -8.64
N THR A 101 17.50 -4.29 -7.37
CA THR A 101 18.26 -3.27 -6.62
C THR A 101 19.66 -3.79 -6.31
N VAL A 102 20.67 -3.06 -6.78
CA VAL A 102 22.09 -3.30 -6.52
C VAL A 102 22.50 -2.48 -5.29
N THR A 103 22.88 -3.17 -4.21
CA THR A 103 23.31 -2.51 -2.96
C THR A 103 24.81 -2.19 -2.96
N GLY A 104 25.25 -1.34 -2.02
CA GLY A 104 26.67 -1.00 -1.86
C GLY A 104 27.60 -2.19 -1.55
N ILE A 105 27.05 -3.33 -1.13
CA ILE A 105 27.81 -4.56 -0.90
C ILE A 105 28.46 -5.06 -2.19
N VAL A 106 27.82 -4.89 -3.36
CA VAL A 106 28.40 -5.26 -4.65
C VAL A 106 29.66 -4.45 -4.94
N ALA A 107 29.63 -3.14 -4.67
CA ALA A 107 30.83 -2.31 -4.77
C ALA A 107 31.91 -2.78 -3.78
N GLN A 108 31.55 -3.07 -2.53
CA GLN A 108 32.49 -3.61 -1.53
C GLN A 108 33.19 -4.90 -1.98
N LEU A 109 32.52 -5.79 -2.70
CA LEU A 109 33.16 -7.02 -3.19
C LEU A 109 34.03 -6.80 -4.42
N LEU A 110 33.53 -6.03 -5.40
CA LEU A 110 34.22 -5.86 -6.68
C LEU A 110 35.38 -4.87 -6.58
N VAL A 111 35.31 -3.89 -5.69
CA VAL A 111 36.40 -2.93 -5.46
C VAL A 111 37.63 -3.61 -4.88
N PHE A 112 37.49 -4.66 -4.06
CA PHE A 112 38.64 -5.34 -3.47
C PHE A 112 39.64 -5.91 -4.50
N PRO A 113 39.25 -6.80 -5.45
CA PRO A 113 40.16 -7.30 -6.47
C PRO A 113 40.62 -6.19 -7.42
N ILE A 114 39.78 -5.22 -7.77
CA ILE A 114 40.15 -4.08 -8.63
C ILE A 114 41.21 -3.21 -7.95
N GLY A 115 41.04 -2.89 -6.67
CA GLY A 115 41.96 -2.08 -5.88
C GLY A 115 43.32 -2.76 -5.68
N ARG A 116 43.34 -4.06 -5.41
CA ARG A 116 44.59 -4.85 -5.34
C ARG A 116 45.28 -4.93 -6.70
N THR A 117 44.52 -5.05 -7.78
CA THR A 117 45.05 -5.06 -9.14
C THR A 117 45.66 -3.71 -9.49
N TRP A 118 44.97 -2.60 -9.17
CA TRP A 118 45.50 -1.24 -9.33
C TRP A 118 46.81 -1.07 -8.55
N ALA A 119 46.86 -1.54 -7.30
CA ALA A 119 48.07 -1.46 -6.47
C ALA A 119 49.28 -2.19 -7.09
N ARG A 120 49.04 -3.27 -7.86
CA ARG A 120 50.09 -4.09 -8.49
C ARG A 120 50.52 -3.58 -9.86
N ILE A 121 49.58 -3.10 -10.66
CA ILE A 121 49.82 -2.78 -12.08
C ILE A 121 50.18 -1.31 -12.29
N VAL A 122 49.53 -0.40 -11.56
CA VAL A 122 49.65 1.03 -11.84
C VAL A 122 50.95 1.58 -11.25
N PRO A 123 51.81 2.24 -12.04
CA PRO A 123 53.06 2.79 -11.54
C PRO A 123 52.80 3.97 -10.59
N ASN A 124 53.68 4.17 -9.61
CA ASN A 124 53.61 5.28 -8.66
C ASN A 124 54.12 6.59 -9.29
N TRP A 125 53.40 7.10 -10.28
CA TRP A 125 53.64 8.44 -10.83
C TRP A 125 53.00 9.50 -9.94
N LYS A 126 53.57 10.71 -9.95
CA LYS A 126 52.95 11.89 -9.33
C LYS A 126 52.36 12.77 -10.41
N ILE A 127 51.03 12.90 -10.42
CA ILE A 127 50.31 13.81 -11.33
C ILE A 127 49.79 14.98 -10.49
N PHE A 128 50.19 16.21 -10.83
CA PHE A 128 49.88 17.42 -10.04
C PHE A 128 50.23 17.29 -8.54
N GLY A 129 51.32 16.59 -8.23
CA GLY A 129 51.77 16.35 -6.84
C GLY A 129 51.04 15.21 -6.12
N LEU A 130 49.99 14.64 -6.70
CA LEU A 130 49.24 13.50 -6.16
C LEU A 130 49.83 12.17 -6.66
N SER A 131 50.10 11.25 -5.75
CA SER A 131 50.55 9.90 -6.08
C SER A 131 49.39 9.08 -6.67
N VAL A 132 49.60 8.54 -7.87
CA VAL A 132 48.64 7.68 -8.59
C VAL A 132 48.54 6.29 -7.95
N ASN A 133 49.64 5.82 -7.35
CA ASN A 133 49.68 4.58 -6.58
C ASN A 133 50.45 4.79 -5.27
N PRO A 134 49.77 5.18 -4.18
CA PRO A 134 50.42 5.53 -2.92
C PRO A 134 50.91 4.31 -2.12
N GLY A 135 50.63 3.09 -2.59
CA GLY A 135 51.05 1.86 -1.94
C GLY A 135 49.98 0.76 -1.98
N PRO A 136 50.09 -0.24 -1.08
CA PRO A 136 49.12 -1.32 -0.96
C PRO A 136 47.69 -0.79 -0.80
N PHE A 137 46.72 -1.51 -1.35
CA PHE A 137 45.31 -1.14 -1.23
C PHE A 137 44.84 -1.33 0.22
N SER A 138 44.54 -0.23 0.90
CA SER A 138 44.20 -0.25 2.33
C SER A 138 42.71 -0.46 2.57
N ILE A 139 42.37 -0.91 3.78
CA ILE A 139 40.99 -0.99 4.25
C ILE A 139 40.31 0.39 4.25
N LYS A 140 41.06 1.47 4.55
CA LYS A 140 40.51 2.82 4.62
C LYS A 140 40.11 3.37 3.26
N GLU A 141 40.94 3.15 2.24
CA GLU A 141 40.57 3.46 0.85
C GLU A 141 39.34 2.66 0.43
N HIS A 142 39.30 1.37 0.79
CA HIS A 142 38.19 0.50 0.43
C HIS A 142 36.86 0.98 1.01
N VAL A 143 36.85 1.32 2.31
CA VAL A 143 35.68 1.83 3.01
C VAL A 143 35.19 3.14 2.38
N LEU A 144 36.09 4.08 2.07
CA LEU A 144 35.73 5.35 1.43
C LEU A 144 35.07 5.12 0.05
N VAL A 145 35.62 4.23 -0.77
CA VAL A 145 35.04 3.87 -2.08
C VAL A 145 33.64 3.30 -1.93
N THR A 146 33.44 2.37 -0.98
CA THR A 146 32.13 1.74 -0.76
C THR A 146 31.09 2.75 -0.27
N ILE A 147 31.46 3.71 0.58
CA ILE A 147 30.56 4.77 1.04
C ILE A 147 30.16 5.68 -0.12
N MET A 148 31.11 6.06 -0.98
CA MET A 148 30.80 6.81 -2.21
C MET A 148 29.84 6.02 -3.11
N ALA A 149 29.94 4.69 -3.15
CA ALA A 149 29.05 3.84 -3.91
C ALA A 149 27.65 3.68 -3.27
N SER A 150 27.55 3.67 -1.93
CA SER A 150 26.30 3.40 -1.21
C SER A 150 25.45 4.65 -0.96
N VAL A 151 26.06 5.81 -0.71
CA VAL A 151 25.34 7.03 -0.28
C VAL A 151 24.27 7.46 -1.29
N GLY A 152 24.53 7.24 -2.58
CA GLY A 152 23.59 7.55 -3.67
C GLY A 152 23.03 6.32 -4.37
N SER A 153 23.21 5.11 -3.84
CA SER A 153 22.88 3.88 -4.58
C SER A 153 21.38 3.78 -4.89
N GLY A 154 20.52 4.17 -3.94
CA GLY A 154 19.07 4.12 -4.15
C GLY A 154 18.59 5.17 -5.15
N SER A 155 17.63 4.81 -6.01
CA SER A 155 16.93 5.75 -6.91
C SER A 155 16.43 6.96 -6.10
N ALA A 156 16.76 8.19 -6.52
CA ALA A 156 16.32 9.38 -5.82
C ALA A 156 14.80 9.53 -5.92
N TYR A 157 14.12 9.58 -4.78
CA TYR A 157 12.66 9.69 -4.72
C TYR A 157 12.07 10.90 -5.46
N ALA A 158 12.83 12.00 -5.54
CA ALA A 158 12.44 13.17 -6.32
C ALA A 158 12.32 12.91 -7.84
N THR A 159 12.93 11.83 -8.35
CA THR A 159 12.76 11.40 -9.76
C THR A 159 11.34 10.97 -10.05
N ASP A 160 10.58 10.46 -9.06
CA ASP A 160 9.16 10.14 -9.21
C ASP A 160 8.30 11.40 -9.40
N ILE A 161 8.67 12.54 -8.80
CA ILE A 161 7.97 13.81 -9.08
C ILE A 161 8.05 14.10 -10.58
N VAL A 162 9.26 14.00 -11.15
CA VAL A 162 9.49 14.25 -12.58
C VAL A 162 8.75 13.23 -13.44
N ALA A 163 8.76 11.95 -13.06
CA ALA A 163 8.08 10.89 -13.79
C ALA A 163 6.55 11.07 -13.76
N VAL A 164 5.96 11.32 -12.59
CA VAL A 164 4.52 11.53 -12.44
C VAL A 164 4.08 12.83 -13.12
N GLN A 165 4.84 13.91 -13.01
CA GLN A 165 4.57 15.14 -13.77
C GLN A 165 4.46 14.86 -15.27
N ARG A 166 5.38 14.05 -15.81
CA ARG A 166 5.38 13.71 -17.23
C ARG A 166 4.26 12.75 -17.64
N VAL A 167 4.08 11.66 -16.88
CA VAL A 167 3.17 10.55 -17.24
C VAL A 167 1.71 10.85 -16.89
N TYR A 168 1.44 11.39 -15.70
CA TYR A 168 0.08 11.60 -15.20
C TYR A 168 -0.46 13.01 -15.43
N TYR A 169 0.41 14.02 -15.44
CA TYR A 169 0.01 15.43 -15.53
C TYR A 169 0.43 16.12 -16.83
N ASN A 170 1.10 15.41 -17.74
CA ASN A 170 1.60 15.94 -19.01
C ASN A 170 2.44 17.24 -18.87
N GLN A 171 3.18 17.36 -17.77
CA GLN A 171 4.07 18.47 -17.45
C GLN A 171 5.53 18.07 -17.71
N THR A 172 6.21 18.79 -18.59
CA THR A 172 7.62 18.57 -18.89
C THR A 172 8.44 19.84 -18.63
N TYR A 173 9.11 19.87 -17.48
CA TYR A 173 10.04 20.94 -17.12
C TYR A 173 11.48 20.63 -17.55
N ASN A 174 12.29 21.67 -17.68
CA ASN A 174 13.67 21.55 -18.15
C ASN A 174 14.57 20.79 -17.16
N PHE A 175 15.75 20.36 -17.62
CA PHE A 175 16.71 19.63 -16.79
C PHE A 175 17.16 20.44 -15.57
N GLY A 176 17.26 21.77 -15.68
CA GLY A 176 17.66 22.65 -14.58
C GLY A 176 16.72 22.55 -13.37
N TYR A 177 15.41 22.58 -13.60
CA TYR A 177 14.39 22.35 -12.57
C TYR A 177 14.56 20.98 -11.92
N GLN A 178 14.62 19.92 -12.74
CA GLN A 178 14.73 18.55 -12.26
C GLN A 178 15.97 18.36 -11.39
N TRP A 179 17.11 18.91 -11.84
CA TRP A 179 18.38 18.85 -11.15
C TRP A 179 18.35 19.62 -9.83
N MET A 180 17.79 20.84 -9.79
CA MET A 180 17.67 21.61 -8.55
C MET A 180 16.80 20.92 -7.50
N VAL A 181 15.67 20.33 -7.90
CA VAL A 181 14.77 19.59 -6.99
C VAL A 181 15.48 18.34 -6.44
N VAL A 182 16.15 17.55 -7.30
CA VAL A 182 16.90 16.37 -6.85
C VAL A 182 18.06 16.76 -5.94
N MET A 183 18.89 17.74 -6.31
CA MET A 183 20.01 18.16 -5.46
C MET A 183 19.54 18.69 -4.12
N SER A 184 18.50 19.55 -4.11
CA SER A 184 17.92 20.08 -2.90
C SER A 184 17.47 18.96 -1.96
N THR A 185 16.68 18.01 -2.45
CA THR A 185 16.14 16.90 -1.63
C THR A 185 17.22 15.93 -1.14
N GLN A 186 18.23 15.61 -1.97
CA GLN A 186 19.26 14.65 -1.62
C GLN A 186 20.29 15.19 -0.61
N LEU A 187 20.66 16.47 -0.71
CA LEU A 187 21.75 17.05 0.09
C LEU A 187 21.30 17.86 1.30
N ILE A 188 20.06 18.37 1.34
CA ILE A 188 19.61 19.18 2.48
C ILE A 188 19.62 18.39 3.80
N GLY A 189 19.38 17.07 3.74
CA GLY A 189 19.52 16.18 4.89
C GLY A 189 20.94 16.10 5.45
N PHE A 190 21.97 16.31 4.63
CA PHE A 190 23.35 16.24 5.10
C PHE A 190 23.68 17.40 6.05
N SER A 191 22.97 18.53 5.92
CA SER A 191 23.18 19.72 6.74
C SER A 191 22.91 19.49 8.24
N ILE A 192 21.92 18.67 8.60
CA ILE A 192 21.67 18.33 10.01
C ILE A 192 22.61 17.23 10.53
N GLY A 193 23.39 16.59 9.63
CA GLY A 193 24.35 15.54 9.97
C GLY A 193 25.38 15.96 11.02
N GLY A 194 25.79 17.23 11.04
CA GLY A 194 26.70 17.76 12.07
C GLY A 194 26.11 17.65 13.49
N ILE A 195 24.83 18.01 13.64
CA ILE A 195 24.09 17.90 14.92
C ILE A 195 23.81 16.42 15.21
N ALA A 196 23.31 15.68 14.21
CA ALA A 196 22.92 14.28 14.34
C ALA A 196 24.08 13.39 14.82
N ARG A 197 25.32 13.67 14.38
CA ARG A 197 26.52 12.92 14.77
C ARG A 197 26.73 12.84 16.28
N ARG A 198 26.44 13.92 17.00
CA ARG A 198 26.57 13.97 18.46
C ARG A 198 25.63 13.00 19.16
N PHE A 199 24.42 12.82 18.63
CA PHE A 199 23.38 12.00 19.23
C PHE A 199 23.36 10.55 18.72
N LEU A 200 23.77 10.34 17.47
CA LEU A 200 23.55 9.07 16.75
C LEU A 200 24.85 8.33 16.37
N VAL A 201 26.02 8.98 16.46
CA VAL A 201 27.31 8.37 16.09
C VAL A 201 28.23 8.21 17.30
N GLN A 202 28.40 9.26 18.09
CA GLN A 202 29.31 9.26 19.25
C GLN A 202 28.89 8.31 20.37
N PRO A 203 27.59 8.17 20.73
CA PRO A 203 27.21 7.28 21.81
C PRO A 203 27.44 5.79 21.45
N PRO A 204 27.98 4.97 22.38
CA PRO A 204 28.22 3.55 22.12
C PRO A 204 26.92 2.76 21.94
N SER A 205 25.83 3.20 22.58
CA SER A 205 24.50 2.57 22.47
C SER A 205 23.86 2.68 21.09
N MET A 206 24.39 3.53 20.21
CA MET A 206 23.91 3.69 18.84
C MET A 206 24.75 2.77 17.95
N ILE A 207 24.32 1.52 17.83
CA ILE A 207 25.11 0.41 17.26
C ILE A 207 25.07 0.41 15.72
N TRP A 208 23.91 0.75 15.13
CA TRP A 208 23.65 0.62 13.69
C TRP A 208 23.94 -0.80 13.17
N PRO A 209 23.09 -1.80 13.49
CA PRO A 209 23.41 -3.21 13.24
C PRO A 209 23.78 -3.55 11.79
N THR A 210 23.12 -2.93 10.80
CA THR A 210 23.48 -3.12 9.38
C THR A 210 24.93 -2.72 9.07
N ASN A 211 25.46 -1.67 9.70
CA ASN A 211 26.85 -1.26 9.49
C ASN A 211 27.86 -2.31 10.00
N LEU A 212 27.49 -3.10 11.01
CA LEU A 212 28.33 -4.18 11.52
C LEU A 212 28.51 -5.30 10.49
N VAL A 213 27.50 -5.56 9.66
CA VAL A 213 27.60 -6.50 8.53
C VAL A 213 28.68 -6.03 7.55
N THR A 214 28.65 -4.76 7.18
CA THR A 214 29.63 -4.14 6.30
C THR A 214 31.04 -4.14 6.92
N CYS A 215 31.17 -3.81 8.21
CA CYS A 215 32.43 -3.87 8.96
C CYS A 215 33.02 -5.29 8.98
N ALA A 216 32.19 -6.29 9.28
CA ALA A 216 32.61 -7.68 9.32
C ALA A 216 33.12 -8.16 7.95
N LEU A 217 32.47 -7.74 6.86
CA LEU A 217 32.94 -8.05 5.51
C LEU A 217 34.28 -7.35 5.18
N PHE A 218 34.46 -6.07 5.52
CA PHE A 218 35.75 -5.38 5.31
C PHE A 218 36.90 -6.07 6.05
N ASN A 219 36.67 -6.41 7.31
CA ASN A 219 37.65 -7.11 8.13
C ASN A 219 37.91 -8.53 7.60
N THR A 220 36.90 -9.21 7.04
CA THR A 220 37.09 -10.53 6.41
C THR A 220 37.95 -10.44 5.14
N LEU A 221 37.79 -9.38 4.33
CA LEU A 221 38.56 -9.18 3.09
C LEU A 221 40.01 -8.71 3.35
N HIS A 222 40.23 -7.88 4.37
CA HIS A 222 41.53 -7.24 4.62
C HIS A 222 42.33 -7.80 5.81
N ALA A 223 41.72 -8.46 6.81
CA ALA A 223 42.41 -8.88 8.04
C ALA A 223 42.69 -10.39 8.13
N GLN A 224 43.90 -10.74 8.59
CA GLN A 224 44.33 -12.12 8.91
C GLN A 224 44.28 -12.45 10.41
N THR A 225 44.24 -11.44 11.29
CA THR A 225 44.17 -11.59 12.76
C THR A 225 42.93 -10.92 13.32
N TYR A 226 42.16 -11.66 14.11
CA TYR A 226 40.88 -11.22 14.69
C TYR A 226 41.02 -11.10 16.21
N ALA A 227 40.75 -9.91 16.76
CA ALA A 227 40.75 -9.69 18.20
C ALA A 227 39.60 -10.49 18.87
N GLY A 228 39.87 -11.09 20.04
CA GLY A 228 38.85 -11.68 20.92
C GLY A 228 38.41 -13.13 20.66
N ILE A 229 38.91 -13.82 19.63
CA ILE A 229 38.41 -15.19 19.28
C ILE A 229 39.31 -16.33 19.82
N GLY A 230 40.55 -16.02 20.22
CA GLY A 230 41.53 -17.03 20.61
C GLY A 230 41.81 -18.07 19.51
N ASN A 231 42.56 -19.13 19.85
CA ASN A 231 42.93 -20.23 18.93
C ASN A 231 41.79 -21.22 18.63
N ARG A 232 40.52 -20.80 18.67
CA ARG A 232 39.40 -21.74 18.50
C ARG A 232 39.25 -22.17 17.03
N GLY A 233 39.40 -23.48 16.80
CA GLY A 233 39.41 -24.12 15.48
C GLY A 233 38.11 -23.93 14.66
N GLY A 234 38.25 -24.02 13.33
CA GLY A 234 37.16 -23.90 12.36
C GLY A 234 37.62 -23.27 11.04
N ILE A 235 36.72 -23.21 10.05
CA ILE A 235 36.99 -22.58 8.75
C ILE A 235 37.30 -21.07 8.93
N SER A 236 38.19 -20.49 8.12
CA SER A 236 38.43 -19.04 8.10
C SER A 236 37.19 -18.27 7.63
N ARG A 237 36.96 -17.04 8.12
CA ARG A 237 35.82 -16.21 7.66
C ARG A 237 35.79 -16.04 6.13
N GLU A 238 36.95 -15.91 5.48
CA GLU A 238 37.06 -15.76 4.02
C GLU A 238 36.57 -17.01 3.25
N ARG A 239 37.08 -18.21 3.60
CA ARG A 239 36.60 -19.48 3.02
C ARG A 239 35.11 -19.71 3.28
N PHE A 240 34.64 -19.40 4.49
CA PHE A 240 33.22 -19.51 4.82
C PHE A 240 32.36 -18.57 3.97
N PHE A 241 32.78 -17.31 3.84
CA PHE A 241 32.15 -16.34 2.96
C PHE A 241 32.07 -16.86 1.52
N PHE A 242 33.17 -17.36 0.97
CA PHE A 242 33.22 -17.84 -0.43
C PHE A 242 32.27 -19.02 -0.66
N PHE A 243 32.22 -20.00 0.26
CA PHE A 243 31.30 -21.13 0.14
C PHE A 243 29.83 -20.71 0.27
N ALA A 244 29.51 -19.83 1.23
CA ALA A 244 28.16 -19.31 1.39
C ALA A 244 27.73 -18.44 0.20
N PHE A 245 28.63 -17.63 -0.33
CA PHE A 245 28.42 -16.80 -1.52
C PHE A 245 28.12 -17.67 -2.74
N LEU A 246 28.95 -18.69 -3.02
CA LEU A 246 28.75 -19.58 -4.16
C LEU A 246 27.45 -20.40 -4.02
N GLY A 247 27.14 -20.84 -2.80
CA GLY A 247 25.89 -21.50 -2.47
C GLY A 247 24.68 -20.61 -2.75
N SER A 248 24.68 -19.39 -2.23
CA SER A 248 23.60 -18.41 -2.45
C SER A 248 23.46 -18.02 -3.92
N PHE A 249 24.57 -17.71 -4.59
CA PHE A 249 24.63 -17.38 -6.01
C PHE A 249 23.99 -18.47 -6.88
N SER A 250 24.40 -19.72 -6.65
CA SER A 250 23.91 -20.87 -7.42
C SER A 250 22.46 -21.20 -7.06
N TRP A 251 22.11 -21.11 -5.77
CA TRP A 251 20.76 -21.39 -5.31
C TRP A 251 19.75 -20.43 -5.92
N TYR A 252 20.05 -19.13 -6.00
CA TYR A 252 19.10 -18.12 -6.50
C TYR A 252 18.65 -18.33 -7.95
N PHE A 253 19.42 -19.06 -8.79
CA PHE A 253 18.94 -19.46 -10.12
C PHE A 253 17.67 -20.31 -10.08
N LEU A 254 17.47 -21.11 -9.02
CA LEU A 254 16.26 -21.90 -8.82
C LEU A 254 15.05 -21.00 -8.56
N PRO A 255 14.90 -20.34 -7.39
CA PRO A 255 13.72 -19.53 -7.10
C PRO A 255 13.62 -18.29 -8.01
N GLY A 256 14.74 -17.71 -8.46
CA GLY A 256 14.75 -16.48 -9.27
C GLY A 256 14.38 -16.67 -10.74
N TYR A 257 14.52 -17.87 -11.31
CA TYR A 257 14.24 -18.09 -12.74
C TYR A 257 13.77 -19.51 -13.10
N LEU A 258 14.41 -20.56 -12.59
CA LEU A 258 14.10 -21.94 -13.01
C LEU A 258 12.82 -22.50 -12.37
N PHE A 259 12.50 -22.10 -11.12
CA PHE A 259 11.39 -22.60 -10.29
C PHE A 259 10.86 -21.53 -9.31
N GLN A 260 10.11 -20.57 -9.83
CA GLN A 260 9.56 -19.41 -9.12
C GLN A 260 8.55 -19.75 -8.02
N ALA A 261 7.88 -20.90 -8.08
CA ALA A 261 7.03 -21.35 -6.96
C ALA A 261 7.81 -21.54 -5.65
N LEU A 262 9.14 -21.67 -5.70
CA LEU A 262 9.98 -21.68 -4.49
C LEU A 262 10.05 -20.30 -3.82
N SER A 263 9.94 -19.20 -4.58
CA SER A 263 9.78 -17.85 -4.04
C SER A 263 8.37 -17.64 -3.51
N TYR A 264 7.36 -18.08 -4.27
CA TYR A 264 5.94 -17.95 -3.93
C TYR A 264 5.30 -19.28 -3.50
N PHE A 265 5.79 -19.85 -2.40
CA PHE A 265 5.44 -21.21 -1.99
C PHE A 265 4.07 -21.30 -1.27
N SER A 266 3.00 -21.00 -2.01
CA SER A 266 1.62 -21.00 -1.54
C SER A 266 0.92 -22.35 -1.82
N TRP A 267 1.51 -23.45 -1.34
CA TRP A 267 1.05 -24.82 -1.66
C TRP A 267 -0.43 -25.10 -1.36
N VAL A 268 -1.00 -24.46 -0.33
CA VAL A 268 -2.43 -24.57 0.01
C VAL A 268 -3.30 -24.03 -1.12
N CYS A 269 -2.90 -22.92 -1.74
CA CYS A 269 -3.60 -22.32 -2.88
C CYS A 269 -3.50 -23.21 -4.13
N TRP A 270 -2.46 -24.03 -4.26
CA TRP A 270 -2.32 -24.95 -5.40
C TRP A 270 -3.26 -26.16 -5.30
N ILE A 271 -3.65 -26.55 -4.09
CA ILE A 271 -4.62 -27.63 -3.85
C ILE A 271 -6.04 -27.16 -4.17
N VAL A 272 -6.37 -25.91 -3.82
CA VAL A 272 -7.71 -25.33 -4.02
C VAL A 272 -7.61 -23.95 -4.68
N PRO A 273 -7.29 -23.86 -5.99
CA PRO A 273 -6.92 -22.61 -6.66
C PRO A 273 -8.07 -21.60 -6.80
N ASP A 274 -9.31 -22.06 -6.88
CA ASP A 274 -10.47 -21.19 -7.14
C ASP A 274 -11.23 -20.77 -5.86
N ASN A 275 -10.86 -21.30 -4.70
CA ASN A 275 -11.52 -20.95 -3.44
C ASN A 275 -10.99 -19.60 -2.92
N VAL A 276 -11.79 -18.55 -3.09
CA VAL A 276 -11.41 -17.17 -2.76
C VAL A 276 -11.00 -17.01 -1.29
N PRO A 277 -11.78 -17.42 -0.26
CA PRO A 277 -11.34 -17.32 1.14
C PRO A 277 -10.00 -18.01 1.45
N VAL A 278 -9.76 -19.21 0.90
CA VAL A 278 -8.51 -19.93 1.11
C VAL A 278 -7.33 -19.18 0.48
N ASN A 279 -7.51 -18.70 -0.75
CA ASN A 279 -6.48 -17.96 -1.48
C ASN A 279 -6.18 -16.61 -0.82
N GLN A 280 -7.20 -15.91 -0.31
CA GLN A 280 -7.04 -14.67 0.44
C GLN A 280 -6.23 -14.86 1.73
N MET A 281 -6.36 -16.00 2.42
CA MET A 281 -5.61 -16.24 3.66
C MET A 281 -4.19 -16.78 3.41
N PHE A 282 -4.04 -17.75 2.51
CA PHE A 282 -2.79 -18.49 2.31
C PHE A 282 -1.95 -18.01 1.13
N GLY A 283 -2.51 -17.17 0.26
CA GLY A 283 -1.86 -16.59 -0.91
C GLY A 283 -0.77 -15.57 -0.54
N TYR A 284 0.20 -15.40 -1.44
CA TYR A 284 1.38 -14.54 -1.23
C TYR A 284 1.36 -13.26 -2.07
N VAL A 285 0.56 -13.22 -3.15
CA VAL A 285 0.54 -12.06 -4.06
C VAL A 285 -0.43 -11.01 -3.53
N HIS A 286 -1.70 -11.37 -3.38
CA HIS A 286 -2.77 -10.52 -2.86
C HIS A 286 -3.37 -11.04 -1.54
N GLY A 287 -2.90 -12.20 -1.06
CA GLY A 287 -3.33 -12.82 0.18
C GLY A 287 -2.52 -12.42 1.41
N MET A 288 -2.89 -13.01 2.55
CA MET A 288 -2.32 -12.73 3.87
C MET A 288 -1.08 -13.56 4.20
N GLY A 289 -0.60 -14.39 3.26
CA GLY A 289 0.59 -15.24 3.35
C GLY A 289 0.72 -16.04 4.63
N MET A 290 -0.35 -16.76 5.00
CA MET A 290 -0.33 -17.76 6.07
C MET A 290 0.37 -19.07 5.66
N SER A 291 0.77 -19.22 4.39
CA SER A 291 1.81 -20.19 4.05
C SER A 291 3.12 -19.63 4.65
N LEU A 292 3.82 -20.38 5.50
CA LEU A 292 4.84 -19.78 6.38
C LEU A 292 6.25 -19.72 5.76
N ILE A 293 6.43 -20.28 4.57
CA ILE A 293 7.73 -20.70 4.05
C ILE A 293 7.97 -20.10 2.67
N THR A 294 9.18 -19.57 2.46
CA THR A 294 9.75 -19.30 1.14
C THR A 294 11.18 -19.83 1.12
N PHE A 295 11.66 -20.25 -0.05
CA PHE A 295 13.03 -20.73 -0.23
C PHE A 295 13.92 -19.68 -0.93
N ASP A 296 13.41 -18.47 -1.09
CA ASP A 296 14.09 -17.37 -1.76
C ASP A 296 14.64 -16.36 -0.75
N TRP A 297 15.97 -16.24 -0.69
CA TRP A 297 16.64 -15.25 0.16
C TRP A 297 16.27 -13.81 -0.22
N ALA A 298 15.97 -13.53 -1.49
CA ALA A 298 15.52 -12.20 -1.90
C ALA A 298 14.17 -11.82 -1.27
N GLN A 299 13.28 -12.79 -1.06
CA GLN A 299 12.00 -12.57 -0.37
C GLN A 299 12.21 -12.43 1.14
N ILE A 300 13.09 -13.26 1.72
CA ILE A 300 13.43 -13.24 3.16
C ILE A 300 14.12 -11.92 3.54
N ALA A 301 15.05 -11.42 2.73
CA ALA A 301 15.82 -10.21 3.01
C ALA A 301 15.19 -8.93 2.42
N TYR A 302 13.96 -9.01 1.91
CA TYR A 302 13.28 -7.90 1.23
C TYR A 302 13.16 -6.64 2.11
N ILE A 303 12.82 -6.83 3.39
CA ILE A 303 12.72 -5.74 4.40
C ILE A 303 14.04 -5.53 5.17
N GLY A 304 15.17 -5.96 4.59
CA GLY A 304 16.48 -5.97 5.21
C GLY A 304 16.86 -7.34 5.79
N SER A 305 18.15 -7.53 6.06
CA SER A 305 18.65 -8.82 6.55
C SER A 305 18.17 -9.14 7.98
N PRO A 306 17.53 -10.31 8.21
CA PRO A 306 17.18 -10.76 9.56
C PRO A 306 18.43 -11.12 10.38
N LEU A 307 19.55 -11.43 9.73
CA LEU A 307 20.81 -11.71 10.42
C LEU A 307 21.50 -10.43 10.94
N ALA A 308 21.02 -9.25 10.56
CA ALA A 308 21.49 -7.97 11.10
C ALA A 308 20.60 -7.46 12.25
N THR A 309 19.30 -7.76 12.22
CA THR A 309 18.30 -7.15 13.13
C THR A 309 18.23 -7.93 14.45
N PRO A 310 18.18 -7.27 15.63
CA PRO A 310 18.11 -7.99 16.90
C PRO A 310 16.73 -8.63 17.12
N TRP A 311 16.70 -9.85 17.66
CA TRP A 311 15.46 -10.65 17.82
C TRP A 311 14.30 -9.89 18.50
N TRP A 312 14.55 -9.11 19.54
CA TRP A 312 13.46 -8.41 20.23
C TRP A 312 12.78 -7.38 19.31
N ALA A 313 13.52 -6.73 18.40
CA ALA A 313 12.93 -5.83 17.42
C ALA A 313 12.13 -6.62 16.38
N GLU A 314 12.67 -7.74 15.89
CA GLU A 314 11.97 -8.64 14.96
C GLU A 314 10.67 -9.18 15.56
N ALA A 315 10.69 -9.58 16.83
CA ALA A 315 9.52 -10.06 17.56
C ALA A 315 8.43 -8.98 17.69
N ASN A 316 8.80 -7.71 17.87
CA ASN A 316 7.84 -6.60 17.87
C ASN A 316 7.20 -6.42 16.48
N ILE A 317 8.00 -6.42 15.41
CA ILE A 317 7.48 -6.31 14.04
C ILE A 317 6.55 -7.49 13.73
N PHE A 318 6.97 -8.71 14.06
CA PHE A 318 6.17 -9.91 13.83
C PHE A 318 4.87 -9.91 14.65
N ALA A 319 4.91 -9.48 15.92
CA ALA A 319 3.72 -9.33 16.74
C ALA A 319 2.75 -8.28 16.15
N GLY A 320 3.27 -7.15 15.67
CA GLY A 320 2.49 -6.15 14.95
C GLY A 320 1.87 -6.71 13.67
N PHE A 321 2.67 -7.44 12.88
CA PHE A 321 2.20 -8.10 11.67
C PHE A 321 1.04 -9.07 11.95
N VAL A 322 1.18 -9.95 12.94
CA VAL A 322 0.12 -10.90 13.32
C VAL A 322 -1.14 -10.16 13.79
N ALA A 323 -0.99 -9.17 14.68
CA ALA A 323 -2.13 -8.44 15.25
C ALA A 323 -2.91 -7.66 14.18
N PHE A 324 -2.22 -6.94 13.30
CA PHE A 324 -2.87 -6.04 12.35
C PHE A 324 -3.22 -6.73 11.04
N PHE A 325 -2.37 -7.60 10.51
CA PHE A 325 -2.61 -8.22 9.21
C PHE A 325 -3.26 -9.60 9.34
N TRP A 326 -2.83 -10.48 10.25
CA TRP A 326 -3.47 -11.80 10.35
C TRP A 326 -4.78 -11.82 11.13
N ILE A 327 -5.00 -10.83 12.00
CA ILE A 327 -6.21 -10.76 12.84
C ILE A 327 -7.10 -9.60 12.40
N LEU A 328 -6.65 -8.35 12.53
CA LEU A 328 -7.51 -7.18 12.30
C LEU A 328 -7.96 -7.06 10.83
N THR A 329 -7.05 -7.20 9.86
CA THR A 329 -7.39 -7.06 8.43
C THR A 329 -8.46 -8.06 7.99
N PRO A 330 -8.33 -9.38 8.20
CA PRO A 330 -9.40 -10.33 7.91
C PRO A 330 -10.69 -10.05 8.69
N ALA A 331 -10.60 -9.68 9.97
CA ALA A 331 -11.78 -9.37 10.76
C ALA A 331 -12.60 -8.22 10.13
N LEU A 332 -11.93 -7.15 9.69
CA LEU A 332 -12.57 -6.03 8.99
C LEU A 332 -13.05 -6.40 7.60
N TYR A 333 -12.25 -7.18 6.86
CA TYR A 333 -12.59 -7.61 5.50
C TYR A 333 -13.87 -8.44 5.48
N TYR A 334 -13.94 -9.47 6.32
CA TYR A 334 -15.10 -10.36 6.38
C TYR A 334 -16.30 -9.75 7.13
N SER A 335 -16.11 -8.70 7.94
CA SER A 335 -17.21 -7.88 8.46
C SER A 335 -17.78 -6.88 7.43
N ASN A 336 -17.20 -6.82 6.22
CA ASN A 336 -17.53 -5.84 5.19
C ASN A 336 -17.35 -4.38 5.64
N ALA A 337 -16.32 -4.11 6.44
CA ALA A 337 -15.99 -2.74 6.80
C ALA A 337 -15.50 -1.98 5.55
N TRP A 338 -16.02 -0.77 5.30
CA TRP A 338 -15.66 0.04 4.12
C TRP A 338 -15.97 -0.63 2.78
N ASP A 339 -17.01 -1.47 2.72
CA ASP A 339 -17.38 -2.23 1.52
C ASP A 339 -16.24 -3.10 0.96
N SER A 340 -15.36 -3.55 1.86
CA SER A 340 -14.12 -4.25 1.54
C SER A 340 -14.30 -5.51 0.71
N LYS A 341 -15.43 -6.23 0.84
CA LYS A 341 -15.63 -7.52 0.17
C LYS A 341 -15.69 -7.41 -1.35
N TYR A 342 -16.00 -6.24 -1.87
CA TYR A 342 -16.04 -5.94 -3.31
C TYR A 342 -14.65 -5.68 -3.92
N MET A 343 -13.61 -5.68 -3.08
CA MET A 343 -12.23 -5.43 -3.46
C MET A 343 -11.33 -6.60 -3.06
N PRO A 344 -10.12 -6.71 -3.65
CA PRO A 344 -9.11 -7.65 -3.16
C PRO A 344 -8.74 -7.30 -1.71
N ILE A 345 -8.51 -8.32 -0.87
CA ILE A 345 -8.14 -8.10 0.54
C ILE A 345 -6.83 -7.29 0.67
N SER A 346 -5.88 -7.53 -0.23
CA SER A 346 -4.63 -6.78 -0.37
C SER A 346 -4.41 -6.33 -1.81
N SER A 347 -4.21 -5.03 -2.01
CA SER A 347 -3.83 -4.45 -3.30
C SER A 347 -3.17 -3.10 -3.10
N ARG A 348 -2.30 -2.73 -4.04
CA ARG A 348 -1.62 -1.43 -4.11
C ARG A 348 -2.42 -0.36 -4.88
N GLY A 349 -3.47 -0.77 -5.60
CA GLY A 349 -4.32 0.12 -6.39
C GLY A 349 -5.48 0.72 -5.59
N SER A 350 -6.15 1.69 -6.22
CA SER A 350 -7.41 2.28 -5.74
C SER A 350 -8.56 1.93 -6.68
N TYR A 351 -9.77 1.83 -6.12
CA TYR A 351 -10.96 1.36 -6.79
C TYR A 351 -12.07 2.42 -6.80
N ASP A 352 -12.90 2.39 -7.84
CA ASP A 352 -14.17 3.11 -7.88
C ASP A 352 -15.31 2.25 -7.32
N HIS A 353 -16.51 2.83 -7.26
CA HIS A 353 -17.70 2.17 -6.74
C HIS A 353 -18.17 0.99 -7.61
N PHE A 354 -17.63 0.84 -8.83
CA PHE A 354 -17.90 -0.30 -9.72
C PHE A 354 -16.91 -1.45 -9.48
N GLY A 355 -15.93 -1.28 -8.58
CA GLY A 355 -14.86 -2.25 -8.36
C GLY A 355 -13.78 -2.24 -9.44
N ALA A 356 -13.82 -1.27 -10.36
CA ALA A 356 -12.78 -1.06 -11.36
C ALA A 356 -11.65 -0.18 -10.80
N THR A 357 -10.49 -0.18 -11.48
CA THR A 357 -9.39 0.73 -11.15
C THR A 357 -9.86 2.18 -11.27
N TYR A 358 -9.59 2.98 -10.24
CA TYR A 358 -10.08 4.36 -10.17
C TYR A 358 -9.50 5.27 -11.26
N ASP A 359 -10.37 5.86 -12.09
CA ASP A 359 -9.96 6.77 -13.15
C ASP A 359 -9.92 8.23 -12.68
N VAL A 360 -8.69 8.72 -12.51
CA VAL A 360 -8.37 10.04 -11.99
C VAL A 360 -8.70 11.13 -12.99
N THR A 361 -8.60 10.84 -14.28
CA THR A 361 -8.80 11.83 -15.34
C THR A 361 -10.24 12.36 -15.34
N LYS A 362 -11.19 11.58 -14.79
CA LYS A 362 -12.58 11.98 -14.61
C LYS A 362 -12.81 13.04 -13.53
N ILE A 363 -11.87 13.24 -12.60
CA ILE A 363 -12.04 14.14 -11.43
C ILE A 363 -11.04 15.29 -11.39
N VAL A 364 -10.25 15.45 -12.46
CA VAL A 364 -9.20 16.45 -12.57
C VAL A 364 -9.47 17.35 -13.77
N ASN A 365 -9.34 18.66 -13.56
CA ASN A 365 -9.44 19.66 -14.62
C ASN A 365 -8.18 19.63 -15.53
N PRO A 366 -8.21 20.23 -16.74
CA PRO A 366 -7.04 20.30 -17.62
C PRO A 366 -5.79 20.96 -17.01
N ASP A 367 -5.95 21.78 -15.96
CA ASP A 367 -4.87 22.41 -15.20
C ASP A 367 -4.35 21.56 -14.03
N ALA A 368 -4.71 20.27 -13.99
CA ALA A 368 -4.37 19.32 -12.93
C ALA A 368 -4.96 19.63 -11.54
N THR A 369 -5.99 20.49 -11.46
CA THR A 369 -6.71 20.78 -10.20
C THR A 369 -7.93 19.88 -10.01
N PHE A 370 -8.37 19.73 -8.76
CA PHE A 370 -9.53 18.90 -8.41
C PHE A 370 -10.87 19.48 -8.89
N ASN A 371 -11.71 18.64 -9.48
CA ASN A 371 -13.09 18.98 -9.86
C ASN A 371 -14.10 18.29 -8.93
N GLU A 372 -14.70 19.08 -8.02
CA GLU A 372 -15.63 18.54 -7.02
C GLU A 372 -16.95 18.02 -7.62
N ALA A 373 -17.48 18.68 -8.65
CA ALA A 373 -18.73 18.26 -9.28
C ALA A 373 -18.55 16.93 -10.01
N ALA A 374 -17.45 16.78 -10.76
CA ALA A 374 -17.13 15.55 -11.47
C ALA A 374 -16.83 14.39 -10.50
N TYR A 375 -16.15 14.66 -9.38
CA TYR A 375 -15.93 13.68 -8.32
C TYR A 375 -17.25 13.14 -7.73
N LYS A 376 -18.19 14.03 -7.39
CA LYS A 376 -19.50 13.64 -6.86
C LYS A 376 -20.35 12.87 -7.88
N ALA A 377 -20.17 13.15 -9.18
CA ALA A 377 -20.87 12.45 -10.26
C ALA A 377 -20.24 11.11 -10.63
N TYR A 378 -18.92 10.95 -10.42
CA TYR A 378 -18.20 9.72 -10.74
C TYR A 378 -18.23 8.73 -9.57
N SER A 379 -17.39 8.92 -8.55
CA SER A 379 -17.25 7.93 -7.48
C SER A 379 -16.38 8.41 -6.31
N PRO A 380 -16.72 8.07 -5.06
CA PRO A 380 -15.76 8.11 -3.97
C PRO A 380 -14.62 7.11 -4.20
N LEU A 381 -13.45 7.39 -3.64
CA LEU A 381 -12.28 6.52 -3.76
C LEU A 381 -12.34 5.41 -2.71
N PHE A 382 -12.08 4.17 -3.14
CA PHE A 382 -11.92 3.02 -2.26
C PHE A 382 -10.51 2.43 -2.35
N ILE A 383 -10.03 1.90 -1.23
CA ILE A 383 -8.73 1.21 -1.10
C ILE A 383 -8.91 -0.13 -0.38
N SER A 384 -8.02 -1.07 -0.69
CA SER A 384 -8.01 -2.41 -0.06
C SER A 384 -7.86 -2.32 1.47
N THR A 385 -8.37 -3.33 2.18
CA THR A 385 -8.35 -3.33 3.66
C THR A 385 -6.93 -3.34 4.20
N THR A 386 -6.02 -4.09 3.59
CA THR A 386 -4.59 -4.07 3.92
C THR A 386 -4.00 -2.67 3.78
N PHE A 387 -4.33 -1.94 2.71
CA PHE A 387 -3.81 -0.60 2.48
C PHE A 387 -4.40 0.42 3.48
N ALA A 388 -5.70 0.32 3.77
CA ALA A 388 -6.35 1.13 4.80
C ALA A 388 -5.71 0.95 6.18
N ILE A 389 -5.45 -0.30 6.59
CA ILE A 389 -4.76 -0.60 7.86
C ILE A 389 -3.33 -0.07 7.86
N SER A 390 -2.60 -0.17 6.75
CA SER A 390 -1.25 0.40 6.64
C SER A 390 -1.23 1.92 6.86
N TYR A 391 -2.24 2.66 6.37
CA TYR A 391 -2.40 4.08 6.69
C TYR A 391 -2.71 4.32 8.17
N GLY A 392 -3.59 3.52 8.77
CA GLY A 392 -3.85 3.58 10.22
C GLY A 392 -2.56 3.38 11.04
N LEU A 393 -1.77 2.35 10.71
CA LEU A 393 -0.49 2.09 11.38
C LEU A 393 0.52 3.20 11.16
N SER A 394 0.55 3.81 9.97
CA SER A 394 1.35 4.99 9.70
C SER A 394 0.96 6.14 10.64
N PHE A 395 -0.34 6.41 10.84
CA PHE A 395 -0.83 7.41 11.80
C PHE A 395 -0.38 7.11 13.24
N ALA A 396 -0.50 5.85 13.67
CA ALA A 396 -0.06 5.44 15.01
C ALA A 396 1.46 5.57 15.19
N SER A 397 2.25 5.24 14.17
CA SER A 397 3.72 5.25 14.25
C SER A 397 4.29 6.66 14.53
N ILE A 398 3.64 7.70 14.00
CA ILE A 398 4.07 9.10 14.13
C ILE A 398 3.99 9.56 15.59
N THR A 399 2.79 9.46 16.19
CA THR A 399 2.59 9.86 17.60
C THR A 399 3.31 8.91 18.54
N ALA A 400 3.42 7.63 18.21
CA ALA A 400 4.18 6.66 18.99
C ALA A 400 5.67 7.02 19.03
N THR A 401 6.27 7.43 17.91
CA THR A 401 7.68 7.77 17.82
C THR A 401 8.05 8.94 18.74
N ILE A 402 7.31 10.05 18.67
CA ILE A 402 7.56 11.21 19.54
C ILE A 402 7.34 10.82 21.00
N THR A 403 6.24 10.14 21.31
CA THR A 403 5.88 9.80 22.69
C THR A 403 6.90 8.84 23.29
N HIS A 404 7.33 7.83 22.53
CA HIS A 404 8.37 6.89 22.95
C HIS A 404 9.72 7.59 23.15
N ALA A 405 10.14 8.45 22.22
CA ALA A 405 11.38 9.20 22.36
C ALA A 405 11.37 10.12 23.60
N PHE A 406 10.25 10.78 23.87
CA PHE A 406 10.11 11.60 25.07
C PHE A 406 10.10 10.76 26.37
N LEU A 407 9.47 9.59 26.37
CA LEU A 407 9.35 8.76 27.57
C LEU A 407 10.62 7.95 27.87
N TYR A 408 11.29 7.42 26.86
CA TYR A 408 12.44 6.51 27.03
C TYR A 408 13.78 7.21 26.78
N PHE A 409 13.86 8.13 25.82
CA PHE A 409 15.14 8.75 25.42
C PHE A 409 15.39 10.15 26.00
N ARG A 410 14.43 10.79 26.69
CA ARG A 410 14.61 12.17 27.19
C ARG A 410 15.88 12.39 28.02
N LYS A 411 16.21 11.46 28.91
CA LYS A 411 17.40 11.57 29.76
C LYS A 411 18.67 11.50 28.90
N GLN A 412 18.72 10.56 27.96
CA GLN A 412 19.84 10.40 27.05
C GLN A 412 20.01 11.64 26.15
N ILE A 413 18.93 12.13 25.56
CA ILE A 413 18.94 13.35 24.73
C ILE A 413 19.45 14.54 25.57
N TRP A 414 18.96 14.70 26.80
CA TRP A 414 19.37 15.80 27.68
C TRP A 414 20.84 15.73 28.10
N THR A 415 21.30 14.53 28.48
CA THR A 415 22.70 14.29 28.85
C THR A 415 23.61 14.56 27.66
N GLN A 416 23.29 14.02 26.48
CA GLN A 416 24.09 14.24 25.28
C GLN A 416 24.06 15.70 24.82
N ALA A 417 22.95 16.43 24.99
CA ALA A 417 22.85 17.84 24.67
C ALA A 417 23.71 18.74 25.60
N ARG A 418 23.98 18.32 26.84
CA ARG A 418 24.78 19.06 27.83
C ARG A 418 26.26 18.67 27.88
N ARG A 419 26.63 17.47 27.42
CA ARG A 419 28.02 16.99 27.46
C ARG A 419 28.96 17.83 26.61
N ALA A 420 30.16 18.14 27.12
CA ALA A 420 31.21 18.76 26.33
C ALA A 420 31.69 17.78 25.24
N MET A 421 31.98 18.27 24.03
CA MET A 421 32.41 17.41 22.91
C MET A 421 33.71 16.60 23.17
N ASN A 422 34.43 16.90 24.25
CA ASN A 422 35.69 16.25 24.62
C ASN A 422 35.52 15.06 25.59
N GLU A 423 34.32 14.84 26.14
CA GLU A 423 34.03 13.77 27.10
C GLU A 423 33.59 12.51 26.33
N GLN A 424 34.52 11.57 26.09
CA GLN A 424 34.33 10.46 25.14
C GLN A 424 34.03 9.13 25.85
N PRO A 425 32.87 8.49 25.59
CA PRO A 425 32.38 7.33 26.35
C PRO A 425 32.91 5.95 25.90
N ASP A 426 33.58 5.80 24.73
CA ASP A 426 34.04 4.50 24.25
C ASP A 426 35.43 4.52 23.54
N ILE A 427 36.02 3.33 23.33
CA ILE A 427 37.32 3.16 22.67
C ILE A 427 37.35 3.74 21.24
N HIS A 428 36.28 3.57 20.47
CA HIS A 428 36.24 4.02 19.08
C HIS A 428 36.20 5.55 18.97
N ALA A 429 35.52 6.22 19.90
CA ALA A 429 35.51 7.67 19.99
C ALA A 429 36.87 8.23 20.46
N ARG A 430 37.56 7.54 21.37
CA ARG A 430 38.95 7.86 21.73
C ARG A 430 39.89 7.77 20.51
N LEU A 431 39.82 6.69 19.72
CA LEU A 431 40.62 6.55 18.49
C LEU A 431 40.28 7.63 17.46
N MET A 432 38.99 7.95 17.31
CA MET A 432 38.52 8.95 16.36
C MET A 432 38.85 10.40 16.75
N SER A 433 39.27 10.65 18.00
CA SER A 433 39.65 11.99 18.48
C SER A 433 40.92 12.53 17.81
N GLN A 434 41.79 11.64 17.31
CA GLN A 434 43.03 12.02 16.61
C GLN A 434 42.76 12.65 15.23
N TYR A 435 41.57 12.44 14.67
CA TYR A 435 41.20 12.98 13.36
C TYR A 435 40.54 14.36 13.47
N ARG A 436 40.90 15.24 12.53
CA ARG A 436 40.26 16.55 12.42
C ARG A 436 38.79 16.40 12.06
N GLN A 437 37.94 16.99 12.88
CA GLN A 437 36.49 16.99 12.68
C GLN A 437 36.08 17.93 11.53
N VAL A 438 34.87 17.71 11.03
CA VAL A 438 34.22 18.55 10.02
C VAL A 438 33.73 19.83 10.69
N PRO A 439 34.11 21.03 10.20
CA PRO A 439 33.59 22.29 10.73
C PRO A 439 32.08 22.45 10.51
N GLU A 440 31.37 23.01 11.48
CA GLU A 440 29.90 23.22 11.39
C GLU A 440 29.48 24.11 10.22
N TRP A 441 30.32 25.09 9.83
CA TRP A 441 30.01 25.99 8.72
C TRP A 441 29.95 25.28 7.35
N TRP A 442 30.57 24.10 7.19
CA TRP A 442 30.41 23.30 5.96
C TRP A 442 28.97 22.82 5.81
N TYR A 443 28.37 22.37 6.91
CA TYR A 443 26.97 21.95 6.96
C TYR A 443 26.01 23.13 6.69
N ALA A 444 26.33 24.31 7.24
CA ALA A 444 25.56 25.53 7.01
C ALA A 444 25.60 25.97 5.53
N ILE A 445 26.75 25.87 4.86
CA ILE A 445 26.85 26.20 3.42
C ILE A 445 25.98 25.25 2.57
N ILE A 446 26.02 23.94 2.86
CA ILE A 446 25.16 22.97 2.15
C ILE A 446 23.69 23.32 2.37
N PHE A 447 23.28 23.63 3.61
CA PHE A 447 21.91 24.03 3.90
C PHE A 447 21.49 25.25 3.07
N LEU A 448 22.25 26.33 3.12
CA LEU A 448 21.91 27.57 2.43
C LEU A 448 21.86 27.39 0.91
N ALA A 449 22.81 26.65 0.34
CA ALA A 449 22.83 26.36 -1.10
C ALA A 449 21.63 25.51 -1.54
N MET A 450 21.34 24.42 -0.82
CA MET A 450 20.24 23.51 -1.17
C MET A 450 18.86 24.09 -0.86
N PHE A 451 18.77 24.93 0.16
CA PHE A 451 17.58 25.73 0.45
C PHE A 451 17.31 26.72 -0.69
N ALA A 452 18.34 27.43 -1.16
CA ALA A 452 18.21 28.34 -2.31
C ALA A 452 17.75 27.59 -3.58
N PHE A 453 18.31 26.41 -3.87
CA PHE A 453 17.83 25.57 -4.99
C PHE A 453 16.36 25.17 -4.82
N GLY A 454 15.93 24.83 -3.61
CA GLY A 454 14.53 24.56 -3.30
C GLY A 454 13.64 25.77 -3.61
N VAL A 455 13.96 26.95 -3.07
CA VAL A 455 13.20 28.18 -3.32
C VAL A 455 13.15 28.55 -4.80
N ILE A 456 14.29 28.48 -5.50
CA ILE A 456 14.35 28.76 -6.95
C ILE A 456 13.47 27.77 -7.73
N SER A 457 13.51 26.49 -7.40
CA SER A 457 12.67 25.48 -8.07
C SER A 457 11.17 25.70 -7.88
N ILE A 458 10.78 26.35 -6.78
CA ILE A 458 9.40 26.64 -6.42
C ILE A 458 8.89 27.91 -7.10
N GLU A 459 9.68 29.00 -7.08
CA GLU A 459 9.26 30.33 -7.52
C GLU A 459 9.42 30.55 -9.05
N VAL A 460 10.38 29.88 -9.68
CA VAL A 460 10.66 30.08 -11.11
C VAL A 460 9.72 29.25 -12.00
N TRP A 461 9.22 28.12 -11.51
CA TRP A 461 8.31 27.22 -12.25
C TRP A 461 6.94 27.16 -11.59
N ASP A 462 5.90 26.90 -12.38
CA ASP A 462 4.51 26.88 -11.89
C ASP A 462 4.19 25.58 -11.13
N THR A 463 4.77 25.44 -9.94
CA THR A 463 4.62 24.28 -9.07
C THR A 463 3.36 24.34 -8.20
N LYS A 464 2.70 25.51 -8.15
CA LYS A 464 1.58 25.84 -7.24
C LYS A 464 1.90 25.62 -5.75
N PHE A 465 3.18 25.51 -5.40
CA PHE A 465 3.65 25.24 -4.04
C PHE A 465 4.17 26.54 -3.39
N PRO A 466 3.59 27.01 -2.27
CA PRO A 466 4.11 28.20 -1.58
C PRO A 466 5.34 27.89 -0.72
N VAL A 467 6.34 28.78 -0.72
CA VAL A 467 7.61 28.60 0.00
C VAL A 467 7.46 28.41 1.51
N GLN A 468 6.42 28.98 2.16
CA GLN A 468 6.24 28.75 3.60
C GLN A 468 6.03 27.27 3.95
N TYR A 469 5.44 26.48 3.04
CA TYR A 469 5.24 25.05 3.26
C TYR A 469 6.53 24.25 3.01
N PHE A 470 7.44 24.75 2.17
CA PHE A 470 8.79 24.18 2.08
C PHE A 470 9.52 24.28 3.43
N ILE A 471 9.45 25.43 4.09
CA ILE A 471 10.03 25.63 5.43
C ILE A 471 9.37 24.67 6.44
N LEU A 472 8.05 24.56 6.42
CA LEU A 472 7.32 23.62 7.30
C LEU A 472 7.77 22.16 7.09
N ALA A 473 7.94 21.72 5.84
CA ALA A 473 8.42 20.38 5.52
C ALA A 473 9.79 20.12 6.17
N LEU A 474 10.73 21.06 6.06
CA LEU A 474 12.06 20.94 6.67
C LEU A 474 12.02 20.92 8.20
N VAL A 475 11.16 21.74 8.81
CA VAL A 475 10.95 21.73 10.27
C VAL A 475 10.49 20.36 10.74
N ILE A 476 9.50 19.77 10.03
CA ILE A 476 9.02 18.41 10.33
C ILE A 476 10.18 17.42 10.20
N SER A 477 10.92 17.41 9.09
CA SER A 477 12.05 16.50 8.92
C SER A 477 13.07 16.62 10.06
N PHE A 478 13.53 17.83 10.36
CA PHE A 478 14.59 18.07 11.34
C PHE A 478 14.20 17.70 12.77
N VAL A 479 12.94 17.92 13.16
CA VAL A 479 12.43 17.49 14.47
C VAL A 479 12.47 15.97 14.62
N TYR A 480 12.14 15.23 13.55
CA TYR A 480 12.06 13.78 13.59
C TYR A 480 13.38 13.05 13.36
N VAL A 481 14.43 13.71 12.86
CA VAL A 481 15.76 13.09 12.63
C VAL A 481 16.30 12.43 13.90
N ILE A 482 16.28 13.10 15.06
CA ILE A 482 16.85 12.53 16.29
C ILE A 482 16.00 11.37 16.83
N PRO A 483 14.67 11.52 17.05
CA PRO A 483 13.82 10.41 17.51
C PRO A 483 13.89 9.17 16.62
N ILE A 484 13.73 9.34 15.30
CA ILE A 484 13.75 8.23 14.34
C ILE A 484 15.16 7.63 14.28
N GLY A 485 16.19 8.47 14.25
CA GLY A 485 17.58 8.02 14.23
C GLY A 485 17.98 7.17 15.43
N MET A 486 17.51 7.51 16.64
CA MET A 486 17.77 6.70 17.84
C MET A 486 17.09 5.32 17.75
N ILE A 487 15.84 5.29 17.29
CA ILE A 487 15.12 4.02 17.07
C ILE A 487 15.86 3.19 16.02
N GLN A 488 16.21 3.77 14.87
CA GLN A 488 16.89 3.07 13.78
C GLN A 488 18.27 2.56 14.19
N ALA A 489 19.06 3.37 14.90
CA ALA A 489 20.40 2.99 15.34
C ALA A 489 20.42 1.81 16.34
N ILE A 490 19.33 1.60 17.08
CA ILE A 490 19.20 0.51 18.06
C ILE A 490 18.50 -0.71 17.44
N THR A 491 17.41 -0.48 16.71
CA THR A 491 16.48 -1.53 16.26
C THR A 491 16.73 -1.99 14.83
N ASN A 492 17.54 -1.25 14.07
CA ASN A 492 17.70 -1.40 12.62
C ASN A 492 16.43 -1.07 11.80
N GLN A 493 15.42 -0.43 12.39
CA GLN A 493 14.15 -0.08 11.73
C GLN A 493 13.98 1.44 11.58
N GLN A 494 13.70 1.89 10.36
CA GLN A 494 13.45 3.30 10.05
C GLN A 494 11.95 3.57 9.99
N VAL A 495 11.50 4.60 10.71
CA VAL A 495 10.10 5.05 10.67
C VAL A 495 9.92 6.01 9.49
N GLY A 496 8.89 5.79 8.67
CA GLY A 496 8.57 6.65 7.53
C GLY A 496 7.81 7.93 7.91
N LEU A 497 8.09 9.05 7.23
CA LEU A 497 7.35 10.32 7.39
C LEU A 497 6.43 10.65 6.20
N ASN A 498 6.38 9.76 5.20
CA ASN A 498 5.62 9.93 3.96
C ASN A 498 4.19 10.37 4.24
N VAL A 499 3.45 9.55 4.98
CA VAL A 499 2.01 9.72 5.20
C VAL A 499 1.70 10.95 6.05
N VAL A 500 2.52 11.31 7.05
CA VAL A 500 2.27 12.51 7.86
C VAL A 500 2.42 13.77 7.03
N THR A 501 3.44 13.80 6.17
CA THR A 501 3.70 14.96 5.32
C THR A 501 2.59 15.15 4.30
N GLU A 502 2.10 14.05 3.72
CA GLU A 502 0.95 14.01 2.82
C GLU A 502 -0.35 14.49 3.51
N LEU A 503 -0.63 14.01 4.72
CA LEU A 503 -1.79 14.40 5.51
C LEU A 503 -1.80 15.91 5.82
N ILE A 504 -0.68 16.45 6.30
CA ILE A 504 -0.56 17.87 6.70
C ILE A 504 -0.78 18.78 5.49
N ILE A 505 -0.07 18.53 4.40
CA ILE A 505 -0.18 19.39 3.22
C ILE A 505 -1.51 19.19 2.48
N GLY A 506 -2.08 17.98 2.50
CA GLY A 506 -3.39 17.71 1.90
C GLY A 506 -4.53 18.48 2.58
N TYR A 507 -4.45 18.69 3.91
CA TYR A 507 -5.38 19.59 4.61
C TYR A 507 -5.06 21.07 4.40
N ALA A 508 -3.78 21.44 4.30
CA ALA A 508 -3.37 22.83 4.18
C ALA A 508 -3.52 23.42 2.76
N LEU A 509 -3.29 22.59 1.73
CA LEU A 509 -3.35 22.94 0.30
C LEU A 509 -4.08 21.83 -0.49
N PRO A 510 -5.40 21.65 -0.27
CA PRO A 510 -6.17 20.64 -0.97
C PRO A 510 -6.25 20.92 -2.49
N GLY A 511 -6.32 19.85 -3.29
CA GLY A 511 -6.51 19.93 -4.74
C GLY A 511 -5.25 20.28 -5.54
N ARG A 512 -4.06 20.20 -4.93
CA ARG A 512 -2.77 20.53 -5.55
C ARG A 512 -1.79 19.34 -5.50
N PRO A 513 -1.83 18.40 -6.46
CA PRO A 513 -1.04 17.18 -6.40
C PRO A 513 0.48 17.40 -6.47
N VAL A 514 0.96 18.28 -7.35
CA VAL A 514 2.40 18.57 -7.49
C VAL A 514 2.97 19.16 -6.20
N ALA A 515 2.27 20.14 -5.62
CA ALA A 515 2.63 20.75 -4.34
C ALA A 515 2.70 19.71 -3.20
N MET A 516 1.74 18.78 -3.16
CA MET A 516 1.74 17.67 -2.21
C MET A 516 2.98 16.77 -2.40
N MET A 517 3.25 16.32 -3.63
CA MET A 517 4.40 15.47 -3.94
C MET A 517 5.73 16.11 -3.57
N MET A 518 5.89 17.42 -3.83
CA MET A 518 7.08 18.19 -3.44
C MET A 518 7.21 18.30 -1.91
N PHE A 519 6.14 18.65 -1.20
CA PHE A 519 6.14 18.76 0.26
C PHE A 519 6.51 17.42 0.92
N LYS A 520 5.90 16.32 0.46
CA LYS A 520 6.22 14.96 0.94
C LYS A 520 7.69 14.63 0.73
N THR A 521 8.20 14.91 -0.46
CA THR A 521 9.58 14.57 -0.82
C THR A 521 10.57 15.32 0.06
N TRP A 522 10.41 16.63 0.26
CA TRP A 522 11.28 17.35 1.20
C TRP A 522 11.05 16.91 2.65
N GLY A 523 9.81 16.69 3.07
CA GLY A 523 9.46 16.33 4.45
C GLY A 523 10.00 14.95 4.87
N TYR A 524 10.08 13.99 3.95
CA TYR A 524 10.61 12.66 4.23
C TYR A 524 12.09 12.50 3.87
N ILE A 525 12.48 12.84 2.63
CA ILE A 525 13.82 12.52 2.12
C ILE A 525 14.91 13.30 2.83
N THR A 526 14.62 14.53 3.29
CA THR A 526 15.55 15.28 4.15
C THR A 526 15.93 14.47 5.39
N MET A 527 14.95 13.82 6.04
CA MET A 527 15.20 12.97 7.20
C MET A 527 15.90 11.67 6.81
N ALA A 528 15.43 10.98 5.76
CA ALA A 528 16.02 9.72 5.32
C ALA A 528 17.51 9.89 4.93
N GLN A 529 17.84 10.93 4.16
CA GLN A 529 19.21 11.25 3.76
C GLN A 529 20.08 11.68 4.93
N ALA A 530 19.52 12.42 5.90
CA ALA A 530 20.23 12.74 7.14
C ALA A 530 20.62 11.48 7.91
N LEU A 531 19.73 10.48 7.98
CA LEU A 531 19.99 9.22 8.68
C LEU A 531 20.96 8.33 7.91
N THR A 532 20.85 8.22 6.59
CA THR A 532 21.85 7.51 5.76
C THR A 532 23.23 8.12 5.92
N PHE A 533 23.34 9.44 5.78
CA PHE A 533 24.59 10.17 5.99
C PHE A 533 25.17 9.90 7.38
N THR A 534 24.33 9.95 8.42
CA THR A 534 24.75 9.70 9.80
C THR A 534 25.17 8.24 10.04
N SER A 535 24.48 7.29 9.42
CA SER A 535 24.85 5.86 9.43
C SER A 535 26.23 5.67 8.81
N ASP A 536 26.50 6.29 7.66
CA ASP A 536 27.82 6.23 7.02
C ASP A 536 28.91 6.84 7.90
N PHE A 537 28.61 7.93 8.62
CA PHE A 537 29.54 8.45 9.64
C PHE A 537 29.79 7.47 10.79
N LYS A 538 28.81 6.64 11.19
CA LYS A 538 29.03 5.56 12.16
C LYS A 538 29.91 4.45 11.56
N LEU A 539 29.67 4.05 10.32
CA LEU A 539 30.56 3.10 9.62
C LEU A 539 32.00 3.64 9.54
N GLY A 540 32.17 4.90 9.17
CA GLY A 540 33.46 5.58 9.17
C GLY A 540 34.10 5.68 10.56
N HIS A 541 33.30 5.83 11.61
CA HIS A 541 33.75 5.79 13.00
C HIS A 541 34.25 4.40 13.40
N TYR A 542 33.56 3.33 13.00
CA TYR A 542 33.99 1.95 13.22
C TYR A 542 35.22 1.55 12.41
N MET A 543 35.40 2.09 11.21
CA MET A 543 36.54 1.78 10.33
C MET A 543 37.68 2.81 10.40
N LYS A 544 37.52 3.84 11.24
CA LYS A 544 38.50 4.90 11.53
C LYS A 544 38.91 5.69 10.29
N ILE A 545 37.90 6.12 9.53
CA ILE A 545 38.08 6.94 8.34
C ILE A 545 38.07 8.43 8.72
N PRO A 546 39.01 9.25 8.20
CA PRO A 546 39.03 10.69 8.45
C PRO A 546 37.68 11.38 8.14
N PRO A 547 37.03 12.07 9.11
CA PRO A 547 35.70 12.65 8.93
C PRO A 547 35.56 13.66 7.79
N ARG A 548 36.63 14.42 7.49
CA ARG A 548 36.61 15.39 6.38
C ARG A 548 36.59 14.72 5.01
N SER A 549 37.29 13.60 4.86
CA SER A 549 37.27 12.79 3.64
C SER A 549 35.92 12.12 3.45
N MET A 550 35.34 11.62 4.55
CA MET A 550 33.97 11.07 4.58
C MET A 550 32.94 12.09 4.09
N PHE A 551 33.01 13.32 4.59
CA PHE A 551 32.08 14.39 4.23
C PHE A 551 32.10 14.68 2.72
N TRP A 552 33.28 14.97 2.17
CA TRP A 552 33.39 15.30 0.74
C TRP A 552 33.13 14.11 -0.17
N GLY A 553 33.56 12.90 0.23
CA GLY A 553 33.26 11.68 -0.50
C GLY A 553 31.75 11.49 -0.68
N GLN A 554 30.97 11.64 0.40
CA GLN A 554 29.52 11.56 0.35
C GLN A 554 28.88 12.68 -0.48
N VAL A 555 29.24 13.94 -0.21
CA VAL A 555 28.66 15.09 -0.93
C VAL A 555 28.88 14.99 -2.44
N VAL A 556 30.12 14.72 -2.88
CA VAL A 556 30.45 14.63 -4.31
C VAL A 556 29.79 13.41 -4.94
N ALA A 557 29.80 12.26 -4.26
CA ALA A 557 29.16 11.06 -4.77
C ALA A 557 27.64 11.25 -4.93
N THR A 558 26.96 11.90 -3.98
CA THR A 558 25.53 12.19 -4.08
C THR A 558 25.19 13.13 -5.23
N VAL A 559 26.00 14.17 -5.48
CA VAL A 559 25.81 15.07 -6.63
C VAL A 559 25.90 14.30 -7.94
N ILE A 560 26.91 13.44 -8.07
CA ILE A 560 27.12 12.64 -9.27
C ILE A 560 26.02 11.61 -9.43
N ALA A 561 25.68 10.88 -8.37
CA ALA A 561 24.61 9.88 -8.35
C ALA A 561 23.27 10.48 -8.80
N GLY A 562 22.83 11.58 -8.18
CA GLY A 562 21.58 12.24 -8.55
C GLY A 562 21.57 12.79 -9.98
N THR A 563 22.73 13.27 -10.47
CA THR A 563 22.87 13.71 -11.87
C THR A 563 22.80 12.53 -12.85
N THR A 564 23.46 11.42 -12.54
CA THR A 564 23.41 10.18 -13.32
C THR A 564 22.00 9.60 -13.36
N GLN A 565 21.29 9.57 -12.24
CA GLN A 565 19.91 9.12 -12.16
C GLN A 565 18.99 9.93 -13.09
N LEU A 566 19.04 11.26 -13.02
CA LEU A 566 18.28 12.11 -13.95
C LEU A 566 18.68 11.89 -15.41
N GLY A 567 19.96 11.70 -15.69
CA GLY A 567 20.45 11.39 -17.04
C GLY A 567 19.90 10.07 -17.59
N VAL A 568 19.91 9.01 -16.77
CA VAL A 568 19.34 7.70 -17.12
C VAL A 568 17.83 7.81 -17.31
N GLN A 569 17.12 8.48 -16.40
CA GLN A 569 15.67 8.69 -16.52
C GLN A 569 15.31 9.44 -17.81
N ALA A 570 16.02 10.53 -18.12
CA ALA A 570 15.80 11.29 -19.35
C ALA A 570 16.06 10.45 -20.61
N TRP A 571 17.12 9.63 -20.59
CA TRP A 571 17.42 8.68 -21.66
C TRP A 571 16.29 7.65 -21.82
N MET A 572 15.79 7.07 -20.73
CA MET A 572 14.71 6.07 -20.75
C MET A 572 13.43 6.62 -21.35
N PHE A 573 12.98 7.80 -20.93
CA PHE A 573 11.79 8.44 -21.50
C PHE A 573 11.90 8.79 -23.00
N THR A 574 13.12 8.81 -23.55
CA THR A 574 13.37 9.15 -24.95
C THR A 574 13.57 7.90 -25.81
N ASN A 575 14.08 6.80 -25.23
CA ASN A 575 14.49 5.60 -25.98
C ASN A 575 13.63 4.38 -25.70
N ILE A 576 12.86 4.35 -24.61
CA ILE A 576 11.93 3.26 -24.29
C ILE A 576 10.54 3.70 -24.71
N GLU A 577 10.01 3.04 -25.74
CA GLU A 577 8.64 3.24 -26.22
C GLU A 577 7.63 2.78 -25.15
N ASN A 578 6.58 3.57 -24.94
CA ASN A 578 5.48 3.30 -24.00
C ASN A 578 5.95 2.99 -22.57
N LEU A 579 6.93 3.75 -22.08
CA LEU A 579 7.41 3.66 -20.71
C LEU A 579 6.25 3.93 -19.71
N CYS A 580 6.13 3.08 -18.69
CA CYS A 580 5.05 3.07 -17.69
C CYS A 580 3.68 2.59 -18.20
N ASP A 581 3.57 2.11 -19.44
CA ASP A 581 2.36 1.46 -19.93
C ASP A 581 2.27 0.01 -19.38
N PRO A 582 1.10 -0.44 -18.88
CA PRO A 582 0.92 -1.83 -18.42
C PRO A 582 1.26 -2.90 -19.47
N ALA A 583 1.17 -2.58 -20.76
CA ALA A 583 1.50 -3.46 -21.88
C ALA A 583 2.95 -3.33 -22.38
N GLN A 584 3.83 -2.63 -21.65
CA GLN A 584 5.23 -2.45 -22.06
C GLN A 584 5.96 -3.81 -22.16
N LYS A 585 6.51 -4.10 -23.34
CA LYS A 585 7.05 -5.42 -23.74
C LYS A 585 8.22 -5.96 -22.90
N ASP A 586 8.99 -5.09 -22.24
CA ASP A 586 10.19 -5.42 -21.47
C ASP A 586 9.96 -5.33 -19.94
N GLY A 587 8.72 -5.05 -19.51
CA GLY A 587 8.29 -4.96 -18.12
C GLY A 587 8.50 -3.60 -17.45
N PHE A 588 8.75 -2.52 -18.20
CA PHE A 588 8.89 -1.16 -17.66
C PHE A 588 7.53 -0.51 -17.36
N ILE A 589 6.77 -1.12 -16.45
CA ILE A 589 5.42 -0.72 -16.04
C ILE A 589 5.39 0.28 -14.87
N CYS A 590 6.54 0.70 -14.36
CA CYS A 590 6.71 1.75 -13.34
C CYS A 590 5.88 1.59 -12.03
N PRO A 591 6.00 0.45 -11.32
CA PRO A 591 5.14 0.13 -10.18
C PRO A 591 5.27 1.11 -9.00
N SER A 592 6.49 1.59 -8.71
CA SER A 592 6.73 2.57 -7.63
C SER A 592 6.17 3.95 -7.98
N THR A 593 6.35 4.37 -9.23
CA THR A 593 5.80 5.63 -9.76
C THR A 593 4.28 5.60 -9.79
N GLU A 594 3.66 4.45 -10.06
CA GLU A 594 2.21 4.24 -9.97
C GLU A 594 1.69 4.42 -8.54
N VAL A 595 2.39 3.89 -7.53
CA VAL A 595 2.05 4.11 -6.12
C VAL A 595 2.24 5.58 -5.72
N PHE A 596 3.33 6.22 -6.18
CA PHE A 596 3.58 7.64 -5.95
C PHE A 596 2.49 8.52 -6.60
N GLY A 597 2.08 8.18 -7.83
CA GLY A 597 0.97 8.79 -8.54
C GLY A 597 -0.35 8.61 -7.81
N THR A 598 -0.71 7.37 -7.44
CA THR A 598 -1.91 7.04 -6.66
C THR A 598 -1.97 7.81 -5.35
N ALA A 599 -0.84 7.91 -4.63
CA ALA A 599 -0.75 8.73 -3.43
C ALA A 599 -0.98 10.23 -3.72
N SER A 600 -0.50 10.73 -4.87
CA SER A 600 -0.80 12.10 -5.33
C SER A 600 -2.28 12.38 -5.53
N ILE A 601 -3.05 11.36 -5.90
CA ILE A 601 -4.49 11.44 -6.08
C ILE A 601 -5.20 11.44 -4.72
N ILE A 602 -4.87 10.46 -3.87
CA ILE A 602 -5.47 10.29 -2.53
C ILE A 602 -5.26 11.56 -1.70
N TRP A 603 -4.02 11.98 -1.56
CA TRP A 603 -3.63 13.03 -0.61
C TRP A 603 -3.58 14.42 -1.21
N GLY A 604 -3.29 14.52 -2.52
CA GLY A 604 -3.14 15.79 -3.21
C GLY A 604 -4.41 16.27 -3.89
N VAL A 605 -4.97 15.45 -4.79
CA VAL A 605 -6.16 15.80 -5.59
C VAL A 605 -7.44 15.77 -4.74
N ILE A 606 -7.82 14.59 -4.25
CA ILE A 606 -9.07 14.41 -3.47
C ILE A 606 -8.92 15.09 -2.10
N GLY A 607 -7.77 14.85 -1.48
CA GLY A 607 -7.38 15.41 -0.20
C GLY A 607 -7.97 14.64 0.98
N PRO A 608 -7.28 14.68 2.14
CA PRO A 608 -7.67 13.91 3.31
C PRO A 608 -9.04 14.30 3.90
N ALA A 609 -9.49 15.53 3.67
CA ALA A 609 -10.80 16.00 4.11
C ALA A 609 -11.97 15.18 3.55
N ARG A 610 -11.82 14.60 2.35
CA ARG A 610 -12.87 13.81 1.67
C ARG A 610 -12.73 12.30 1.89
N GLN A 611 -11.82 11.88 2.74
CA GLN A 611 -11.53 10.46 2.98
C GLN A 611 -11.46 10.13 4.47
N PHE A 612 -10.81 10.99 5.26
CA PHE A 612 -10.48 10.76 6.66
C PHE A 612 -11.14 11.76 7.63
N SER A 613 -12.00 12.67 7.18
CA SER A 613 -12.76 13.56 8.09
C SER A 613 -14.08 12.94 8.52
N GLN A 614 -14.71 13.53 9.55
CA GLN A 614 -15.98 13.05 10.09
C GLN A 614 -17.03 12.91 8.98
N GLY A 615 -17.71 11.76 8.94
CA GLY A 615 -18.71 11.43 7.91
C GLY A 615 -18.13 10.82 6.62
N GLN A 616 -16.81 10.64 6.51
CA GLN A 616 -16.17 9.96 5.38
C GLN A 616 -15.83 8.50 5.70
N VAL A 617 -15.65 7.69 4.66
CA VAL A 617 -15.48 6.23 4.73
C VAL A 617 -14.38 5.81 5.72
N TYR A 618 -13.21 6.46 5.67
CA TYR A 618 -12.02 6.06 6.43
C TYR A 618 -11.77 6.88 7.69
N TYR A 619 -12.77 7.63 8.18
CA TYR A 619 -12.65 8.48 9.38
C TYR A 619 -12.09 7.74 10.61
N ALA A 620 -12.49 6.47 10.79
CA ALA A 620 -12.07 5.66 11.92
C ALA A 620 -10.54 5.49 12.04
N LEU A 621 -9.81 5.58 10.92
CA LEU A 621 -8.36 5.44 10.93
C LEU A 621 -7.65 6.58 11.66
N VAL A 622 -8.22 7.79 11.71
CA VAL A 622 -7.61 8.95 12.39
C VAL A 622 -7.43 8.69 13.90
N PHE A 623 -8.26 7.84 14.50
CA PHE A 623 -8.11 7.46 15.92
C PHE A 623 -6.83 6.66 16.20
N PHE A 624 -6.15 6.14 15.18
CA PHE A 624 -4.83 5.54 15.34
C PHE A 624 -3.78 6.56 15.84
N PHE A 625 -3.96 7.87 15.64
CA PHE A 625 -3.11 8.88 16.29
C PHE A 625 -3.19 8.79 17.82
N LEU A 626 -4.40 8.59 18.37
CA LEU A 626 -4.61 8.43 19.80
C LEU A 626 -4.05 7.09 20.30
N ILE A 627 -4.24 6.01 19.54
CA ILE A 627 -3.65 4.70 19.83
C ILE A 627 -2.12 4.82 19.88
N GLY A 628 -1.52 5.48 18.89
CA GLY A 628 -0.09 5.74 18.81
C GLY A 628 0.45 6.52 20.01
N PHE A 629 -0.31 7.49 20.52
CA PHE A 629 0.05 8.21 21.74
C PHE A 629 -0.12 7.35 23.01
N ALA A 630 -1.25 6.65 23.15
CA ALA A 630 -1.61 5.94 24.35
C ALA A 630 -0.77 4.68 24.60
N CYS A 631 -0.45 3.92 23.55
CA CYS A 631 0.25 2.64 23.68
C CYS A 631 1.65 2.78 24.33
N PRO A 632 2.56 3.66 23.88
CA PRO A 632 3.84 3.90 24.57
C PRO A 632 3.67 4.42 25.99
N VAL A 633 2.66 5.26 26.27
CA VAL A 633 2.37 5.77 27.63
C VAL A 633 1.99 4.61 28.55
N ILE A 634 1.08 3.74 28.12
CA ILE A 634 0.65 2.57 28.87
C ILE A 634 1.85 1.63 29.12
N SER A 635 2.65 1.36 28.08
CA SER A 635 3.87 0.56 28.21
C SER A 635 4.82 1.11 29.27
N TYR A 636 5.03 2.43 29.23
CA TYR A 636 5.92 3.13 30.15
C TYR A 636 5.42 3.11 31.59
N LEU A 637 4.11 3.28 31.81
CA LEU A 637 3.53 3.20 33.15
C LEU A 637 3.62 1.78 33.72
N ILE A 638 3.44 0.75 32.87
CA ILE A 638 3.61 -0.65 33.26
C ILE A 638 5.07 -0.95 33.61
N SER A 639 6.04 -0.53 32.79
CA SER A 639 7.46 -0.75 33.07
C SER A 639 7.93 0.06 34.29
N TRP A 640 7.34 1.23 34.53
CA TRP A 640 7.63 2.02 35.73
C TRP A 640 7.13 1.34 37.02
N LYS A 641 5.95 0.71 36.99
CA LYS A 641 5.40 -0.03 38.13
C LYS A 641 6.03 -1.41 38.32
N TRP A 642 6.37 -2.09 37.23
CA TRP A 642 6.97 -3.42 37.23
C TRP A 642 8.23 -3.44 36.34
N PRO A 643 9.39 -2.99 36.87
CA PRO A 643 10.61 -2.80 36.09
C PRO A 643 11.17 -4.10 35.50
N ASN A 644 10.88 -5.26 36.11
CA ASN A 644 11.37 -6.56 35.63
C ASN A 644 10.46 -7.25 34.59
N SER A 645 9.35 -6.63 34.18
CA SER A 645 8.39 -7.22 33.24
C SER A 645 8.97 -7.40 31.81
N ILE A 646 8.37 -8.32 31.03
CA ILE A 646 8.67 -8.51 29.60
C ILE A 646 8.29 -7.26 28.78
N VAL A 647 7.38 -6.42 29.30
CA VAL A 647 6.92 -5.17 28.65
C VAL A 647 8.06 -4.19 28.36
N ARG A 648 9.21 -4.31 29.04
CA ARG A 648 10.42 -3.53 28.72
C ARG A 648 10.93 -3.73 27.28
N TYR A 649 10.65 -4.88 26.68
CA TYR A 649 11.05 -5.22 25.31
C TYR A 649 10.03 -4.76 24.27
N VAL A 650 8.88 -4.23 24.69
CA VAL A 650 7.82 -3.79 23.77
C VAL A 650 8.11 -2.38 23.27
N ASN A 651 8.26 -2.25 21.96
CA ASN A 651 8.53 -0.99 21.28
C ASN A 651 7.42 -0.67 20.27
N PHE A 652 6.44 0.12 20.71
CA PHE A 652 5.28 0.49 19.90
C PHE A 652 5.60 1.23 18.60
N PRO A 653 6.56 2.19 18.54
CA PRO A 653 7.03 2.72 17.26
C PRO A 653 7.41 1.62 16.27
N VAL A 654 8.19 0.63 16.69
CA VAL A 654 8.63 -0.49 15.84
C VAL A 654 7.46 -1.41 15.47
N ILE A 655 6.52 -1.66 16.38
CA ILE A 655 5.30 -2.44 16.09
C ILE A 655 4.48 -1.78 14.97
N PHE A 656 4.27 -0.46 15.05
CA PHE A 656 3.43 0.26 14.09
C PHE A 656 4.17 0.57 12.78
N SER A 657 5.48 0.83 12.82
CA SER A 657 6.25 1.15 11.61
C SER A 657 6.81 -0.08 10.90
N GLY A 658 6.99 -1.20 11.59
CA GLY A 658 7.66 -2.39 11.07
C GLY A 658 7.02 -2.93 9.80
N THR A 659 5.69 -2.84 9.69
CA THR A 659 4.91 -3.27 8.52
C THR A 659 4.74 -2.17 7.46
N GLY A 660 5.49 -1.07 7.55
CA GLY A 660 5.34 0.11 6.68
C GLY A 660 5.73 -0.13 5.21
N ALA A 661 6.36 -1.26 4.88
CA ALA A 661 6.64 -1.64 3.50
C ALA A 661 5.44 -2.28 2.78
N ILE A 662 4.32 -2.53 3.48
CA ILE A 662 3.08 -3.08 2.90
C ILE A 662 2.14 -1.92 2.50
N PRO A 663 1.78 -1.75 1.22
CA PRO A 663 2.40 -2.31 -0.01
C PRO A 663 3.69 -1.56 -0.42
N PRO A 664 4.56 -2.12 -1.31
CA PRO A 664 4.37 -3.32 -2.14
C PRO A 664 4.79 -4.66 -1.50
N ALA A 665 5.42 -4.66 -0.33
CA ALA A 665 5.72 -5.91 0.38
C ALA A 665 4.43 -6.65 0.72
N SER A 666 4.50 -7.97 0.80
CA SER A 666 3.41 -8.81 1.29
C SER A 666 3.86 -9.66 2.49
N ALA A 667 2.96 -10.47 3.00
CA ALA A 667 3.22 -11.39 4.10
C ALA A 667 4.44 -12.32 3.88
N VAL A 668 4.74 -12.66 2.62
CA VAL A 668 5.91 -13.48 2.25
C VAL A 668 7.24 -12.85 2.67
N ASN A 669 7.27 -11.53 2.85
CA ASN A 669 8.47 -10.79 3.23
C ASN A 669 8.65 -10.69 4.75
N TYR A 670 7.58 -10.85 5.52
CA TYR A 670 7.60 -10.64 6.98
C TYR A 670 7.72 -11.95 7.76
N VAL A 671 6.95 -12.98 7.36
CA VAL A 671 6.86 -14.23 8.12
C VAL A 671 8.17 -15.03 8.03
N PRO A 672 8.72 -15.31 6.83
CA PRO A 672 10.01 -16.00 6.72
C PRO A 672 11.17 -15.19 7.30
N TRP A 673 11.13 -13.86 7.17
CA TRP A 673 12.09 -12.96 7.79
C TRP A 673 12.15 -13.15 9.31
N ALA A 674 10.97 -13.16 9.98
CA ALA A 674 10.89 -13.39 11.41
C ALA A 674 11.33 -14.80 11.83
N ILE A 675 11.03 -15.84 11.02
CA ILE A 675 11.45 -17.22 11.30
C ILE A 675 12.98 -17.35 11.23
N VAL A 676 13.60 -16.83 10.17
CA VAL A 676 15.06 -16.85 10.01
C VAL A 676 15.72 -16.02 11.11
N GLY A 677 15.17 -14.84 11.40
CA GLY A 677 15.57 -13.98 12.51
C GLY A 677 15.56 -14.72 13.84
N PHE A 678 14.45 -15.39 14.19
CA PHE A 678 14.36 -16.23 15.40
C PHE A 678 15.46 -17.29 15.48
N ILE A 679 15.69 -18.03 14.40
CA ILE A 679 16.69 -19.10 14.37
C ILE A 679 18.09 -18.53 14.62
N PHE A 680 18.49 -17.48 13.90
CA PHE A 680 19.85 -16.95 13.97
C PHE A 680 20.08 -16.04 15.19
N GLN A 681 19.14 -15.14 15.47
CA GLN A 681 19.27 -14.10 16.50
C GLN A 681 18.84 -14.55 17.89
N TYR A 682 17.96 -15.54 18.01
CA TYR A 682 17.54 -16.06 19.31
C TYR A 682 18.17 -17.42 19.61
N VAL A 683 17.95 -18.42 18.75
CA VAL A 683 18.37 -19.81 19.03
C VAL A 683 19.89 -19.98 18.90
N ILE A 684 20.46 -19.66 17.74
CA ILE A 684 21.89 -19.83 17.46
C ILE A 684 22.71 -18.87 18.32
N ARG A 685 22.29 -17.61 18.47
CA ARG A 685 22.95 -16.64 19.36
C ARG A 685 23.07 -17.17 20.79
N ARG A 686 22.01 -17.75 21.38
CA ARG A 686 22.03 -18.24 22.76
C ARG A 686 22.74 -19.58 22.94
N ARG A 687 22.54 -20.53 22.02
CA ARG A 687 23.10 -21.90 22.14
C ARG A 687 24.52 -22.04 21.59
N HIS A 688 24.86 -21.26 20.56
CA HIS A 688 26.13 -21.34 19.83
C HIS A 688 26.73 -19.94 19.60
N PHE A 689 26.82 -19.15 20.66
CA PHE A 689 27.28 -17.76 20.62
C PHE A 689 28.65 -17.58 19.92
N SER A 690 29.58 -18.52 20.10
CA SER A 690 30.90 -18.49 19.44
C SER A 690 30.80 -18.61 17.91
N TRP A 691 29.87 -19.44 17.40
CA TRP A 691 29.63 -19.54 15.96
C TRP A 691 28.96 -18.27 15.44
N TRP A 692 27.96 -17.77 16.16
CA TRP A 692 27.23 -16.55 15.81
C TRP A 692 28.20 -15.35 15.68
N THR A 693 29.02 -15.12 16.70
CA THR A 693 30.04 -14.05 16.76
C THR A 693 31.05 -14.16 15.61
N LYS A 694 31.37 -15.37 15.16
CA LYS A 694 32.35 -15.59 14.10
C LYS A 694 31.76 -15.45 12.69
N TYR A 695 30.56 -15.97 12.44
CA TYR A 695 30.05 -16.19 11.08
C TYR A 695 28.72 -15.53 10.76
N ASN A 696 27.91 -15.09 11.73
CA ASN A 696 26.54 -14.59 11.46
C ASN A 696 26.52 -13.42 10.47
N TYR A 697 27.29 -12.36 10.75
CA TYR A 697 27.38 -11.22 9.84
C TYR A 697 28.07 -11.55 8.51
N VAL A 698 29.00 -12.51 8.52
CA VAL A 698 29.66 -12.99 7.29
C VAL A 698 28.67 -13.76 6.42
N LEU A 699 27.79 -14.56 7.01
CA LEU A 699 26.73 -15.30 6.33
C LEU A 699 25.73 -14.34 5.69
N SER A 700 25.27 -13.32 6.43
CA SER A 700 24.40 -12.27 5.89
C SER A 700 25.02 -11.62 4.65
N ALA A 701 26.26 -11.15 4.78
CA ALA A 701 26.96 -10.50 3.68
C ALA A 701 27.11 -11.42 2.47
N ALA A 702 27.43 -12.70 2.68
CA ALA A 702 27.58 -13.69 1.61
C ALA A 702 26.26 -14.00 0.88
N MET A 703 25.16 -14.13 1.63
CA MET A 703 23.83 -14.41 1.08
C MET A 703 23.32 -13.23 0.25
N ASP A 704 23.42 -11.99 0.76
CA ASP A 704 22.99 -10.78 0.06
C ASP A 704 23.79 -10.57 -1.24
N SER A 705 25.11 -10.80 -1.15
CA SER A 705 26.01 -10.68 -2.30
C SER A 705 25.73 -11.73 -3.37
N GLY A 706 25.51 -12.99 -2.97
CA GLY A 706 25.26 -14.09 -3.88
C GLY A 706 23.99 -13.87 -4.69
N VAL A 707 22.90 -13.48 -4.01
CA VAL A 707 21.63 -13.11 -4.66
C VAL A 707 21.81 -11.92 -5.59
N ALA A 708 22.48 -10.83 -5.16
CA ALA A 708 22.62 -9.64 -5.99
C ALA A 708 23.37 -9.93 -7.31
N VAL A 709 24.48 -10.66 -7.26
CA VAL A 709 25.26 -11.03 -8.46
C VAL A 709 24.46 -12.00 -9.34
N SER A 710 23.77 -12.97 -8.74
CA SER A 710 22.93 -13.93 -9.46
C SER A 710 21.75 -13.24 -10.18
N ALA A 711 21.06 -12.31 -9.51
CA ALA A 711 19.97 -11.53 -10.09
C ALA A 711 20.40 -10.71 -11.31
N VAL A 712 21.55 -10.02 -11.23
CA VAL A 712 22.11 -9.26 -12.35
C VAL A 712 22.42 -10.17 -13.54
N LEU A 713 23.01 -11.34 -13.31
CA LEU A 713 23.29 -12.31 -14.38
C LEU A 713 22.02 -12.91 -14.97
N ILE A 714 21.04 -13.31 -14.15
CA ILE A 714 19.74 -13.80 -14.61
C ILE A 714 19.08 -12.76 -15.52
N PHE A 715 19.10 -11.49 -15.12
CA PHE A 715 18.53 -10.43 -15.94
C PHE A 715 19.25 -10.29 -17.28
N PHE A 716 20.55 -10.01 -17.28
CA PHE A 716 21.29 -9.71 -18.52
C PHE A 716 21.53 -10.91 -19.41
N CYS A 717 21.56 -12.13 -18.88
CA CYS A 717 21.83 -13.34 -19.66
C CYS A 717 20.56 -14.13 -20.04
N LEU A 718 19.48 -14.04 -19.24
CA LEU A 718 18.28 -14.88 -19.43
C LEU A 718 17.01 -14.06 -19.72
N GLN A 719 16.76 -12.95 -19.01
CA GLN A 719 15.51 -12.20 -19.16
C GLN A 719 15.55 -11.10 -20.23
N TYR A 720 16.70 -10.44 -20.41
CA TYR A 720 16.84 -9.33 -21.33
C TYR A 720 17.12 -9.76 -22.79
N PRO A 721 18.00 -10.75 -23.06
CA PRO A 721 18.32 -11.10 -24.44
C PRO A 721 17.12 -11.69 -25.22
N MET A 722 17.14 -11.51 -26.55
CA MET A 722 16.10 -12.00 -27.47
C MET A 722 14.67 -11.52 -27.14
N ASN A 723 14.51 -10.29 -26.63
CA ASN A 723 13.23 -9.74 -26.17
C ASN A 723 12.55 -10.62 -25.11
N GLY A 724 13.34 -11.15 -24.17
CA GLY A 724 12.86 -12.03 -23.10
C GLY A 724 12.32 -13.38 -23.57
N LYS A 725 12.61 -13.79 -24.82
CA LYS A 725 12.11 -15.06 -25.36
C LYS A 725 12.84 -16.30 -24.85
N ILE A 726 14.00 -16.13 -24.24
CA ILE A 726 14.76 -17.25 -23.67
C ILE A 726 13.90 -17.90 -22.58
N GLY A 727 13.65 -19.20 -22.71
CA GLY A 727 12.84 -19.94 -21.75
C GLY A 727 11.32 -19.76 -21.85
N LEU A 728 10.79 -18.84 -22.67
CA LEU A 728 9.32 -18.61 -22.79
C LEU A 728 8.54 -19.88 -23.16
N THR A 729 9.11 -20.76 -23.97
CA THR A 729 8.46 -22.00 -24.42
C THR A 729 8.81 -23.21 -23.56
N THR A 730 9.77 -23.09 -22.65
CA THR A 730 10.27 -24.18 -21.82
C THR A 730 10.12 -23.82 -20.34
N VAL A 731 11.13 -23.17 -19.76
CA VAL A 731 11.25 -22.90 -18.33
C VAL A 731 10.24 -21.86 -17.82
N GLN A 732 9.64 -21.00 -18.64
CA GLN A 732 8.60 -20.09 -18.15
C GLN A 732 7.19 -20.72 -18.22
N LYS A 733 6.99 -21.79 -19.01
CA LYS A 733 5.69 -22.47 -19.16
C LYS A 733 5.51 -23.69 -18.26
N TRP A 734 6.59 -24.28 -17.73
CA TRP A 734 6.45 -25.46 -16.88
C TRP A 734 5.75 -25.10 -15.56
N TRP A 735 5.16 -26.13 -14.95
CA TRP A 735 4.29 -26.01 -13.77
C TRP A 735 4.86 -25.14 -12.66
N GLY A 736 6.13 -25.30 -12.30
CA GLY A 736 6.73 -24.56 -11.20
C GLY A 736 6.90 -23.06 -11.42
N ASN A 737 6.75 -22.57 -12.65
CA ASN A 737 6.76 -21.14 -12.97
C ASN A 737 5.36 -20.60 -13.31
N THR A 738 4.34 -21.46 -13.38
CA THR A 738 2.96 -21.06 -13.69
C THR A 738 2.01 -21.24 -12.50
N VAL A 739 2.20 -22.28 -11.68
CA VAL A 739 1.31 -22.63 -10.55
C VAL A 739 1.13 -21.53 -9.49
N PRO A 740 2.15 -20.73 -9.08
CA PRO A 740 1.91 -19.67 -8.11
C PRO A 740 1.08 -18.52 -8.69
N PHE A 741 0.98 -18.40 -10.03
CA PHE A 741 0.31 -17.30 -10.72
C PHE A 741 -1.02 -17.70 -11.38
N SER A 742 -1.45 -18.95 -11.23
CA SER A 742 -2.67 -19.49 -11.86
C SER A 742 -3.77 -19.80 -10.82
N ASN A 743 -4.03 -18.88 -9.90
CA ASN A 743 -4.97 -19.06 -8.79
C ASN A 743 -5.67 -17.73 -8.45
N ALA A 744 -6.71 -17.79 -7.61
CA ALA A 744 -7.49 -16.62 -7.21
C ALA A 744 -6.67 -15.58 -6.42
N ASP A 745 -5.59 -15.99 -5.76
CA ASP A 745 -4.64 -15.08 -5.10
C ASP A 745 -3.95 -14.18 -6.13
N ASN A 746 -3.35 -14.75 -7.18
CA ASN A 746 -2.70 -13.95 -8.21
C ASN A 746 -3.67 -13.04 -8.98
N ALA A 747 -4.92 -13.48 -9.18
CA ALA A 747 -5.96 -12.65 -9.80
C ALA A 747 -6.45 -11.51 -8.90
N GLY A 748 -6.13 -11.55 -7.59
CA GLY A 748 -6.64 -10.59 -6.62
C GLY A 748 -8.17 -10.67 -6.49
N THR A 749 -8.77 -11.86 -6.58
CA THR A 749 -10.23 -11.97 -6.68
C THR A 749 -10.94 -11.44 -5.42
N PRO A 750 -11.90 -10.51 -5.55
CA PRO A 750 -12.72 -10.06 -4.42
C PRO A 750 -13.70 -11.17 -3.99
N LEU A 751 -14.17 -11.11 -2.74
CA LEU A 751 -15.14 -12.10 -2.23
C LEU A 751 -16.52 -11.92 -2.86
N LEU A 752 -16.91 -10.68 -3.13
CA LEU A 752 -18.13 -10.30 -3.81
C LEU A 752 -17.76 -9.55 -5.09
N THR A 753 -18.48 -9.78 -6.17
CA THR A 753 -18.40 -8.95 -7.36
C THR A 753 -19.43 -7.84 -7.25
N VAL A 754 -19.08 -6.64 -7.72
CA VAL A 754 -20.11 -5.63 -8.02
C VAL A 754 -20.93 -6.21 -9.16
N ALA A 755 -22.26 -6.16 -9.06
CA ALA A 755 -23.12 -6.62 -10.17
C ALA A 755 -22.66 -5.92 -11.46
N ASP A 756 -22.50 -6.69 -12.55
CA ASP A 756 -21.81 -6.26 -13.77
C ASP A 756 -22.12 -4.82 -14.14
N ALA A 757 -21.10 -3.96 -14.11
CA ALA A 757 -21.15 -2.57 -14.58
C ALA A 757 -21.30 -2.45 -16.11
N GLY A 758 -21.63 -3.54 -16.80
CA GLY A 758 -22.14 -3.56 -18.18
C GLY A 758 -23.68 -3.57 -18.25
N ALA A 759 -24.36 -3.83 -17.14
CA ALA A 759 -25.69 -3.31 -16.95
C ALA A 759 -25.51 -1.92 -16.35
N ASP A 760 -25.81 -0.88 -17.13
CA ASP A 760 -26.18 0.41 -16.54
C ASP A 760 -27.01 0.14 -15.27
N PRO A 761 -26.75 0.82 -14.14
CA PRO A 761 -27.64 0.71 -12.96
C PRO A 761 -29.05 0.81 -13.52
N PRO A 762 -29.93 -0.21 -13.32
CA PRO A 762 -31.05 -0.48 -14.22
C PRO A 762 -31.66 0.87 -14.55
N GLN A 763 -31.42 1.35 -15.79
CA GLN A 763 -31.69 2.75 -16.13
C GLN A 763 -33.12 2.95 -15.68
N GLN A 764 -33.30 3.77 -14.63
CA GLN A 764 -34.64 3.98 -14.12
C GLN A 764 -35.42 4.45 -15.34
N PRO A 765 -36.49 3.73 -15.73
CA PRO A 765 -37.25 4.12 -16.90
C PRO A 765 -37.62 5.59 -16.75
N GLU A 766 -37.24 6.43 -17.72
CA GLU A 766 -37.67 7.82 -17.69
C GLU A 766 -39.19 7.83 -17.57
N CYS A 767 -39.71 8.48 -16.53
CA CYS A 767 -41.11 8.37 -16.18
C CYS A 767 -41.82 9.69 -16.42
N LEU A 768 -42.76 9.71 -17.36
CA LEU A 768 -43.68 10.84 -17.48
C LEU A 768 -44.63 10.81 -16.30
N THR A 769 -44.79 11.95 -15.64
CA THR A 769 -45.65 12.08 -14.46
C THR A 769 -46.82 13.00 -14.75
N ILE A 770 -48.03 12.59 -14.34
CA ILE A 770 -49.17 13.49 -14.15
C ILE A 770 -49.40 13.59 -12.64
N PRO A 771 -49.14 14.74 -12.02
CA PRO A 771 -49.36 14.91 -10.58
C PRO A 771 -50.85 14.80 -10.25
N ALA A 772 -51.16 14.32 -9.05
CA ALA A 772 -52.51 14.40 -8.51
C ALA A 772 -52.96 15.87 -8.41
N LYS A 773 -54.23 16.14 -8.72
CA LYS A 773 -54.84 17.48 -8.62
C LYS A 773 -55.29 17.83 -7.20
N SER A 774 -55.31 16.84 -6.31
CA SER A 774 -55.59 16.95 -4.87
C SER A 774 -54.54 16.16 -4.07
N SER A 775 -54.65 16.11 -2.74
CA SER A 775 -53.72 15.36 -1.89
C SER A 775 -53.58 13.91 -2.37
N PRO A 776 -52.38 13.46 -2.77
CA PRO A 776 -52.20 12.16 -3.38
C PRO A 776 -52.42 11.04 -2.35
N SER A 777 -53.34 10.12 -2.63
CA SER A 777 -53.57 8.93 -1.80
C SER A 777 -53.31 7.61 -2.53
N ALA A 778 -53.16 7.66 -3.87
CA ALA A 778 -52.82 6.52 -4.69
C ALA A 778 -51.91 6.90 -5.88
N THR A 779 -51.14 5.93 -6.37
CA THR A 779 -50.35 6.04 -7.61
C THR A 779 -50.73 4.92 -8.58
N VAL A 780 -50.98 5.26 -9.85
CA VAL A 780 -51.15 4.30 -10.95
C VAL A 780 -49.94 4.38 -11.87
N ILE A 781 -49.25 3.25 -12.04
CA ILE A 781 -48.11 3.12 -12.97
C ILE A 781 -48.63 2.44 -14.24
N LEU A 782 -48.65 3.17 -15.36
CA LEU A 782 -49.21 2.73 -16.64
C LEU A 782 -48.10 2.38 -17.65
N ILE A 783 -47.92 1.09 -17.90
CA ILE A 783 -46.81 0.48 -18.62
C ILE A 783 -47.23 0.16 -20.07
N HIS A 784 -46.51 0.72 -21.05
CA HIS A 784 -46.82 0.56 -22.47
C HIS A 784 -46.44 -0.83 -23.03
N GLY A 785 -47.00 -1.18 -24.19
CA GLY A 785 -46.70 -2.41 -24.92
C GLY A 785 -45.44 -2.34 -25.80
N LEU A 786 -45.13 -3.42 -26.50
CA LEU A 786 -44.00 -3.52 -27.45
C LEU A 786 -44.11 -2.43 -28.53
N GLY A 787 -43.02 -1.68 -28.74
CA GLY A 787 -42.96 -0.62 -29.74
C GLY A 787 -43.70 0.67 -29.37
N GLY A 788 -44.43 0.69 -28.25
CA GLY A 788 -45.11 1.88 -27.75
C GLY A 788 -44.17 2.83 -26.98
N ASN A 789 -44.74 3.89 -26.42
CA ASN A 789 -43.99 4.85 -25.62
C ASN A 789 -44.82 5.48 -24.49
N ALA A 790 -44.15 6.16 -23.56
CA ALA A 790 -44.77 6.79 -22.40
C ALA A 790 -45.75 7.93 -22.77
N ASN A 791 -45.58 8.60 -23.92
CA ASN A 791 -46.50 9.67 -24.35
C ASN A 791 -47.86 9.11 -24.77
N GLU A 792 -47.91 7.93 -25.39
CA GLU A 792 -49.17 7.25 -25.70
C GLU A 792 -49.94 6.89 -24.42
N MET A 793 -49.23 6.36 -23.40
CA MET A 793 -49.84 6.07 -22.10
C MET A 793 -50.26 7.35 -21.37
N LYS A 794 -49.52 8.45 -21.55
CA LYS A 794 -49.89 9.76 -21.00
C LYS A 794 -51.24 10.24 -21.51
N LEU A 795 -51.58 10.00 -22.78
CA LEU A 795 -52.88 10.37 -23.33
C LEU A 795 -54.02 9.60 -22.65
N ILE A 796 -53.84 8.29 -22.44
CA ILE A 796 -54.79 7.44 -21.71
C ILE A 796 -54.93 7.92 -20.26
N ALA A 797 -53.81 8.16 -19.58
CA ALA A 797 -53.81 8.66 -18.20
C ALA A 797 -54.48 10.05 -18.08
N GLN A 798 -54.33 10.92 -19.09
CA GLN A 798 -55.01 12.23 -19.13
C GLN A 798 -56.52 12.10 -19.28
N GLU A 799 -57.00 11.14 -20.09
CA GLU A 799 -58.43 10.86 -20.23
C GLU A 799 -59.03 10.37 -18.90
N LEU A 800 -58.34 9.45 -18.21
CA LEU A 800 -58.76 8.95 -16.90
C LEU A 800 -58.68 10.06 -15.83
N ALA A 801 -57.60 10.84 -15.79
CA ALA A 801 -57.40 11.94 -14.84
C ALA A 801 -58.29 13.16 -15.10
N ALA A 802 -59.10 13.16 -16.17
CA ALA A 802 -60.10 14.21 -16.42
C ALA A 802 -61.31 14.07 -15.47
N ASP A 803 -61.54 12.88 -14.92
CA ASP A 803 -62.62 12.63 -13.98
C ASP A 803 -62.30 13.19 -12.57
N PRO A 804 -63.15 14.06 -12.00
CA PRO A 804 -62.90 14.66 -10.69
C PRO A 804 -62.72 13.66 -9.55
N GLU A 805 -63.33 12.48 -9.63
CA GLU A 805 -63.21 11.45 -8.59
C GLU A 805 -61.85 10.75 -8.58
N LEU A 806 -61.00 10.96 -9.60
CA LEU A 806 -59.64 10.41 -9.68
C LEU A 806 -58.56 11.46 -9.42
N ASN A 807 -58.94 12.66 -8.97
CA ASN A 807 -58.02 13.78 -8.72
C ASN A 807 -56.97 13.51 -7.64
N HIS A 808 -57.15 12.50 -6.79
CA HIS A 808 -56.19 12.06 -5.75
C HIS A 808 -55.16 11.05 -6.26
N ILE A 809 -55.25 10.65 -7.53
CA ILE A 809 -54.34 9.69 -8.15
C ILE A 809 -53.20 10.42 -8.86
N LYS A 810 -51.97 10.02 -8.53
CA LYS A 810 -50.77 10.36 -9.30
C LYS A 810 -50.57 9.30 -10.38
N TRP A 811 -50.22 9.73 -11.60
CA TRP A 811 -50.00 8.81 -12.73
C TRP A 811 -48.54 8.83 -13.15
N LEU A 812 -47.98 7.64 -13.33
CA LEU A 812 -46.60 7.41 -13.75
C LEU A 812 -46.57 6.56 -15.01
N MET A 813 -45.90 7.03 -16.06
CA MET A 813 -45.78 6.31 -17.33
C MET A 813 -44.30 6.07 -17.62
N PRO A 814 -43.75 4.90 -17.25
CA PRO A 814 -42.34 4.59 -17.48
C PRO A 814 -42.07 4.30 -18.96
N GLN A 815 -40.92 4.74 -19.45
CA GLN A 815 -40.45 4.52 -20.82
C GLN A 815 -39.51 3.31 -20.89
N ALA A 816 -39.86 2.29 -21.69
CA ALA A 816 -38.99 1.15 -21.91
C ALA A 816 -37.73 1.53 -22.71
N SER A 817 -36.60 0.87 -22.41
CA SER A 817 -35.35 1.04 -23.15
C SER A 817 -35.46 0.51 -24.59
N LEU A 818 -34.66 1.10 -25.49
CA LEU A 818 -34.52 0.60 -26.86
C LEU A 818 -33.71 -0.70 -26.87
N GLN A 819 -34.29 -1.78 -27.40
CA GLN A 819 -33.60 -3.06 -27.56
C GLN A 819 -34.01 -3.79 -28.85
N PRO A 820 -33.13 -4.64 -29.42
CA PRO A 820 -33.47 -5.48 -30.56
C PRO A 820 -34.63 -6.42 -30.21
N CYS A 821 -35.62 -6.55 -31.10
CA CYS A 821 -36.76 -7.46 -30.91
C CYS A 821 -36.72 -8.59 -31.95
N THR A 822 -36.59 -9.84 -31.49
CA THR A 822 -36.49 -11.04 -32.31
C THR A 822 -37.73 -11.24 -33.20
N ARG A 823 -38.93 -10.97 -32.66
CA ARG A 823 -40.20 -11.06 -33.40
C ARG A 823 -40.33 -10.01 -34.51
N LEU A 824 -39.50 -8.96 -34.49
CA LEU A 824 -39.47 -7.89 -35.49
C LEU A 824 -38.17 -7.94 -36.31
N ASP A 825 -37.64 -9.14 -36.57
CA ASP A 825 -36.42 -9.38 -37.36
C ASP A 825 -35.20 -8.59 -36.84
N GLY A 826 -35.08 -8.43 -35.52
CA GLY A 826 -33.97 -7.73 -34.88
C GLY A 826 -34.07 -6.20 -34.91
N ARG A 827 -35.21 -5.63 -35.33
CA ARG A 827 -35.43 -4.17 -35.26
C ARG A 827 -35.33 -3.69 -33.81
N VAL A 828 -34.63 -2.57 -33.62
CA VAL A 828 -34.49 -1.91 -32.32
C VAL A 828 -35.74 -1.07 -32.05
N VAL A 829 -36.49 -1.43 -31.02
CA VAL A 829 -37.74 -0.77 -30.60
C VAL A 829 -37.80 -0.66 -29.08
N PRO A 830 -38.64 0.23 -28.51
CA PRO A 830 -38.91 0.21 -27.08
C PRO A 830 -39.58 -1.11 -26.68
N ALA A 831 -38.97 -1.86 -25.77
CA ALA A 831 -39.53 -3.13 -25.28
C ALA A 831 -39.11 -3.35 -23.82
N TRP A 832 -39.93 -4.09 -23.06
CA TRP A 832 -39.58 -4.48 -21.69
C TRP A 832 -38.74 -5.77 -21.67
N TYR A 833 -38.96 -6.66 -22.63
CA TYR A 833 -38.21 -7.89 -22.80
C TYR A 833 -38.28 -8.31 -24.27
N ASP A 834 -37.34 -9.15 -24.71
CA ASP A 834 -37.34 -9.62 -26.08
C ASP A 834 -38.55 -10.52 -26.37
N SER A 835 -39.34 -10.14 -27.37
CA SER A 835 -40.44 -10.98 -27.84
C SER A 835 -39.94 -11.92 -28.91
N ARG A 836 -40.07 -13.23 -28.65
CA ARG A 836 -39.64 -14.31 -29.54
C ARG A 836 -40.74 -15.37 -29.71
N SER A 837 -40.62 -16.20 -30.74
CA SER A 837 -41.55 -17.30 -31.03
C SER A 837 -41.33 -18.56 -30.18
N GLY A 838 -40.22 -18.59 -29.42
CA GLY A 838 -39.85 -19.66 -28.49
C GLY A 838 -40.20 -19.37 -27.02
N PRO A 839 -39.44 -19.92 -26.06
CA PRO A 839 -39.60 -19.63 -24.62
C PRO A 839 -39.56 -18.13 -24.33
N ASP A 840 -40.19 -17.66 -23.25
CA ASP A 840 -40.09 -16.25 -22.86
C ASP A 840 -38.63 -15.85 -22.56
N ASP A 841 -38.27 -14.59 -22.82
CA ASP A 841 -36.98 -14.00 -22.48
C ASP A 841 -36.87 -13.77 -20.96
N GLU A 842 -36.57 -14.83 -20.23
CA GLU A 842 -36.53 -14.79 -18.77
C GLU A 842 -35.57 -13.73 -18.22
N GLU A 843 -34.39 -13.60 -18.81
CA GLU A 843 -33.38 -12.63 -18.37
C GLU A 843 -33.86 -11.19 -18.55
N GLY A 844 -34.38 -10.85 -19.73
CA GLY A 844 -34.95 -9.52 -19.99
C GLY A 844 -36.18 -9.21 -19.14
N ILE A 845 -37.03 -10.22 -18.89
CA ILE A 845 -38.18 -10.08 -17.98
C ILE A 845 -37.70 -9.73 -16.57
N LEU A 846 -36.77 -10.50 -16.00
CA LEU A 846 -36.28 -10.26 -14.64
C LEU A 846 -35.58 -8.89 -14.50
N LYS A 847 -34.86 -8.45 -15.54
CA LYS A 847 -34.28 -7.11 -15.58
C LYS A 847 -35.35 -6.02 -15.51
N SER A 848 -36.41 -6.14 -16.30
CA SER A 848 -37.53 -5.20 -16.28
C SER A 848 -38.37 -5.28 -15.01
N VAL A 849 -38.48 -6.46 -14.39
CA VAL A 849 -39.10 -6.63 -13.07
C VAL A 849 -38.38 -5.78 -12.04
N GLU A 850 -37.04 -5.83 -11.99
CA GLU A 850 -36.30 -5.03 -11.00
C GLU A 850 -36.42 -3.53 -11.26
N ALA A 851 -36.33 -3.11 -12.53
CA ALA A 851 -36.46 -1.70 -12.92
C ALA A 851 -37.84 -1.12 -12.54
N LEU A 852 -38.93 -1.84 -12.84
CA LEU A 852 -40.29 -1.40 -12.51
C LEU A 852 -40.59 -1.53 -11.00
N SER A 853 -40.05 -2.55 -10.34
CA SER A 853 -40.17 -2.72 -8.89
C SER A 853 -39.51 -1.58 -8.12
N HIS A 854 -38.40 -1.04 -8.62
CA HIS A 854 -37.76 0.14 -8.05
C HIS A 854 -38.69 1.36 -8.05
N ILE A 855 -39.45 1.59 -9.13
CA ILE A 855 -40.43 2.69 -9.20
C ILE A 855 -41.52 2.51 -8.12
N VAL A 856 -42.01 1.29 -7.95
CA VAL A 856 -43.01 0.97 -6.92
C VAL A 856 -42.48 1.26 -5.51
N ARG A 857 -41.26 0.82 -5.19
CA ARG A 857 -40.63 1.07 -3.87
C ARG A 857 -40.49 2.56 -3.59
N GLN A 858 -40.07 3.33 -4.58
CA GLN A 858 -39.90 4.77 -4.43
C GLN A 858 -41.22 5.48 -4.10
N GLU A 859 -42.33 5.06 -4.72
CA GLU A 859 -43.65 5.62 -4.41
C GLU A 859 -44.12 5.22 -3.00
N GLN A 860 -43.84 3.99 -2.57
CA GLN A 860 -44.20 3.50 -1.24
C GLN A 860 -43.37 4.18 -0.13
N GLU A 861 -42.07 4.35 -0.33
CA GLU A 861 -41.18 5.12 0.54
C GLU A 861 -41.56 6.61 0.59
N GLY A 862 -42.07 7.13 -0.53
CA GLY A 862 -42.65 8.47 -0.64
C GLY A 862 -43.98 8.67 0.10
N GLY A 863 -44.51 7.62 0.74
CA GLY A 863 -45.73 7.67 1.57
C GLY A 863 -47.02 7.29 0.84
N THR A 864 -46.96 6.89 -0.43
CA THR A 864 -48.14 6.42 -1.17
C THR A 864 -48.57 5.05 -0.66
N LYS A 865 -49.78 4.96 -0.09
CA LYS A 865 -50.32 3.71 0.48
C LYS A 865 -50.89 2.75 -0.56
N LYS A 866 -51.45 3.27 -1.65
CA LYS A 866 -52.12 2.48 -2.70
C LYS A 866 -51.37 2.60 -4.03
N VAL A 867 -50.80 1.50 -4.53
CA VAL A 867 -50.08 1.48 -5.82
C VAL A 867 -50.71 0.44 -6.75
N VAL A 868 -51.09 0.87 -7.96
CA VAL A 868 -51.66 -0.02 -9.00
C VAL A 868 -50.69 -0.12 -10.17
N LEU A 869 -50.42 -1.35 -10.60
CA LEU A 869 -49.68 -1.64 -11.82
C LEU A 869 -50.68 -1.88 -12.96
N ALA A 870 -50.64 -1.02 -13.96
CA ALA A 870 -51.51 -1.09 -15.12
C ALA A 870 -50.66 -1.21 -16.38
N GLY A 871 -51.11 -1.97 -17.38
CA GLY A 871 -50.42 -1.96 -18.65
C GLY A 871 -51.20 -2.54 -19.82
N PHE A 872 -50.63 -2.33 -21.01
CA PHE A 872 -51.13 -2.84 -22.28
C PHE A 872 -50.13 -3.82 -22.91
N SER A 873 -50.60 -4.95 -23.44
CA SER A 873 -49.77 -5.95 -24.13
C SER A 873 -48.55 -6.39 -23.30
N GLN A 874 -47.30 -6.15 -23.73
CA GLN A 874 -46.11 -6.44 -22.89
C GLN A 874 -46.17 -5.80 -21.49
N GLY A 875 -46.67 -4.56 -21.38
CA GLY A 875 -46.81 -3.89 -20.10
C GLY A 875 -47.87 -4.53 -19.18
N ALA A 876 -48.95 -5.07 -19.77
CA ALA A 876 -49.95 -5.84 -19.04
C ALA A 876 -49.33 -7.12 -18.44
N ASN A 877 -48.49 -7.78 -19.24
CA ASN A 877 -47.79 -8.99 -18.85
C ASN A 877 -46.84 -8.73 -17.67
N MET A 878 -46.06 -7.65 -17.75
CA MET A 878 -45.16 -7.22 -16.67
C MET A 878 -45.92 -6.85 -15.39
N SER A 879 -47.05 -6.14 -15.53
CA SER A 879 -47.87 -5.71 -14.38
C SER A 879 -48.36 -6.91 -13.57
N LEU A 880 -48.89 -7.94 -14.24
CA LEU A 880 -49.29 -9.19 -13.58
C LEU A 880 -48.08 -9.92 -12.99
N PHE A 881 -47.00 -10.05 -13.76
CA PHE A 881 -45.83 -10.82 -13.32
C PHE A 881 -45.22 -10.21 -12.05
N ILE A 882 -45.05 -8.89 -11.98
CA ILE A 882 -44.52 -8.19 -10.81
C ILE A 882 -45.45 -8.37 -9.60
N ALA A 883 -46.75 -8.13 -9.77
CA ALA A 883 -47.72 -8.24 -8.69
C ALA A 883 -47.80 -9.64 -8.07
N VAL A 884 -47.46 -10.68 -8.84
CA VAL A 884 -47.51 -12.08 -8.42
C VAL A 884 -46.16 -12.61 -7.93
N THR A 885 -45.04 -12.02 -8.35
CA THR A 885 -43.70 -12.54 -8.00
C THR A 885 -43.01 -11.75 -6.90
N ARG A 886 -43.40 -10.49 -6.67
CA ARG A 886 -42.73 -9.56 -5.76
C ARG A 886 -43.51 -9.33 -4.48
N THR A 887 -43.34 -10.23 -3.50
CA THR A 887 -43.99 -10.14 -2.17
C THR A 887 -43.50 -8.98 -1.31
N ASP A 888 -42.33 -8.41 -1.64
CA ASP A 888 -41.78 -7.24 -0.96
C ASP A 888 -42.53 -5.95 -1.32
N LEU A 889 -43.39 -5.97 -2.35
CA LEU A 889 -44.14 -4.82 -2.81
C LEU A 889 -45.61 -4.92 -2.41
N ASN A 890 -46.15 -3.87 -1.80
CA ASN A 890 -47.59 -3.74 -1.56
C ASN A 890 -48.34 -3.24 -2.80
N ILE A 891 -48.74 -4.15 -3.68
CA ILE A 891 -49.55 -3.84 -4.88
C ILE A 891 -51.03 -3.89 -4.54
N SER A 892 -51.72 -2.76 -4.71
CA SER A 892 -53.13 -2.57 -4.36
C SER A 892 -54.10 -2.92 -5.49
N GLY A 893 -53.59 -3.22 -6.69
CA GLY A 893 -54.40 -3.67 -7.81
C GLY A 893 -53.58 -3.85 -9.09
N VAL A 894 -54.12 -4.62 -10.03
CA VAL A 894 -53.50 -4.90 -11.33
C VAL A 894 -54.48 -4.63 -12.47
N VAL A 895 -54.03 -3.97 -13.53
CA VAL A 895 -54.83 -3.75 -14.75
C VAL A 895 -54.11 -4.37 -15.94
N MET A 896 -54.77 -5.31 -16.61
CA MET A 896 -54.28 -5.98 -17.80
C MET A 896 -55.15 -5.66 -19.00
N LEU A 897 -54.62 -4.90 -19.95
CA LEU A 897 -55.27 -4.62 -21.24
C LEU A 897 -54.58 -5.43 -22.34
N SER A 898 -55.32 -6.31 -23.01
CA SER A 898 -54.79 -7.20 -24.05
C SER A 898 -53.53 -7.98 -23.61
N GLY A 899 -53.52 -8.55 -22.40
CA GLY A 899 -52.36 -9.22 -21.80
C GLY A 899 -52.39 -10.76 -21.86
N ARG A 900 -51.25 -11.38 -21.55
CA ARG A 900 -51.01 -12.82 -21.39
C ARG A 900 -50.13 -13.12 -20.16
N MET A 901 -49.98 -14.40 -19.86
CA MET A 901 -49.07 -14.89 -18.83
C MET A 901 -47.61 -14.92 -19.33
N LEU A 902 -46.66 -14.48 -18.49
CA LEU A 902 -45.21 -14.69 -18.66
C LEU A 902 -44.74 -15.84 -17.79
N LEU A 903 -43.83 -16.64 -18.34
CA LEU A 903 -43.18 -17.77 -17.65
C LEU A 903 -44.22 -18.62 -16.87
N PRO A 904 -45.18 -19.26 -17.55
CA PRO A 904 -46.38 -19.82 -16.91
C PRO A 904 -46.11 -20.77 -15.74
N GLU A 905 -45.04 -21.57 -15.82
CA GLU A 905 -44.65 -22.48 -14.75
C GLU A 905 -44.21 -21.72 -13.48
N LYS A 906 -43.31 -20.74 -13.61
CA LYS A 906 -42.82 -19.91 -12.50
C LYS A 906 -43.93 -19.05 -11.90
N LEU A 907 -44.79 -18.50 -12.76
CA LEU A 907 -45.90 -17.68 -12.30
C LEU A 907 -46.93 -18.54 -11.55
N ALA A 908 -47.25 -19.73 -12.05
CA ALA A 908 -48.15 -20.66 -11.36
C ALA A 908 -47.58 -21.13 -10.01
N GLU A 909 -46.27 -21.36 -9.91
CA GLU A 909 -45.60 -21.66 -8.64
C GLU A 909 -45.68 -20.48 -7.64
N SER A 910 -45.44 -19.26 -8.12
CA SER A 910 -45.55 -18.04 -7.30
C SER A 910 -46.99 -17.81 -6.82
N MET A 911 -47.99 -18.03 -7.68
CA MET A 911 -49.40 -17.95 -7.31
C MET A 911 -49.82 -18.96 -6.23
N ARG A 912 -49.16 -20.13 -6.11
CA ARG A 912 -49.44 -21.12 -5.06
C ARG A 912 -48.87 -20.75 -3.70
N THR A 913 -47.79 -19.96 -3.70
CA THR A 913 -47.03 -19.62 -2.50
C THR A 913 -47.42 -18.26 -1.92
N GLN A 914 -48.14 -17.43 -2.68
CA GLN A 914 -48.46 -16.04 -2.34
C GLN A 914 -49.98 -15.77 -2.29
N ASN A 915 -50.42 -14.78 -1.49
CA ASN A 915 -51.84 -14.38 -1.36
C ASN A 915 -52.29 -13.47 -2.52
N VAL A 916 -52.15 -13.92 -3.77
CA VAL A 916 -52.57 -13.17 -4.97
C VAL A 916 -54.10 -12.96 -5.00
N LYS A 917 -54.87 -13.85 -4.36
CA LYS A 917 -56.33 -13.84 -4.30
C LYS A 917 -56.95 -12.53 -3.76
N ASP A 918 -56.20 -11.76 -2.98
CA ASP A 918 -56.67 -10.54 -2.32
C ASP A 918 -56.38 -9.28 -3.15
N VAL A 919 -55.61 -9.38 -4.24
CA VAL A 919 -55.29 -8.25 -5.12
C VAL A 919 -56.41 -8.07 -6.16
N PRO A 920 -57.13 -6.92 -6.16
CA PRO A 920 -58.13 -6.64 -7.19
C PRO A 920 -57.49 -6.59 -8.58
N MET A 921 -58.14 -7.17 -9.59
CA MET A 921 -57.65 -7.14 -10.97
C MET A 921 -58.73 -6.69 -11.96
N PHE A 922 -58.34 -5.85 -12.92
CA PHE A 922 -59.12 -5.56 -14.12
C PHE A 922 -58.45 -6.22 -15.33
N ILE A 923 -59.21 -7.00 -16.09
CA ILE A 923 -58.70 -7.67 -17.29
C ILE A 923 -59.65 -7.34 -18.45
N GLY A 924 -59.17 -6.54 -19.40
CA GLY A 924 -59.86 -6.19 -20.64
C GLY A 924 -59.21 -6.86 -21.85
N HIS A 925 -60.01 -7.47 -22.72
CA HIS A 925 -59.51 -8.15 -23.92
C HIS A 925 -60.46 -8.05 -25.11
N GLY A 926 -59.92 -7.97 -26.33
CA GLY A 926 -60.72 -7.88 -27.56
C GLY A 926 -61.01 -9.22 -28.23
N THR A 927 -62.17 -9.39 -28.87
CA THR A 927 -62.52 -10.63 -29.59
C THR A 927 -61.77 -10.82 -30.90
N GLU A 928 -61.27 -9.73 -31.50
CA GLU A 928 -60.56 -9.72 -32.80
C GLU A 928 -59.05 -9.48 -32.61
N ASP A 929 -58.50 -9.67 -31.41
CA ASP A 929 -57.07 -9.54 -31.13
C ASP A 929 -56.29 -10.73 -31.74
N GLU A 930 -55.61 -10.49 -32.86
CA GLU A 930 -54.78 -11.49 -33.53
C GLU A 930 -53.35 -11.60 -32.96
N ILE A 931 -52.93 -10.66 -32.10
CA ILE A 931 -51.57 -10.63 -31.53
C ILE A 931 -51.52 -11.45 -30.24
N ILE A 932 -52.43 -11.15 -29.31
CA ILE A 932 -52.69 -11.96 -28.13
C ILE A 932 -54.12 -12.45 -28.26
N THR A 933 -54.28 -13.69 -28.73
CA THR A 933 -55.60 -14.25 -28.96
C THR A 933 -56.42 -14.34 -27.69
N LEU A 934 -57.75 -14.24 -27.81
CA LEU A 934 -58.67 -14.42 -26.68
C LEU A 934 -58.44 -15.76 -25.94
N GLN A 935 -58.04 -16.80 -26.68
CA GLN A 935 -57.66 -18.09 -26.08
C GLN A 935 -56.41 -17.98 -25.18
N THR A 936 -55.41 -17.18 -25.58
CA THR A 936 -54.17 -16.99 -24.81
C THR A 936 -54.45 -16.20 -23.53
N ASN A 937 -55.27 -15.16 -23.62
CA ASN A 937 -55.74 -14.40 -22.45
C ASN A 937 -56.63 -15.28 -21.54
N GLY A 938 -57.51 -16.10 -22.11
CA GLY A 938 -58.35 -17.04 -21.38
C GLY A 938 -57.54 -18.04 -20.54
N LYS A 939 -56.41 -18.55 -21.06
CA LYS A 939 -55.47 -19.37 -20.27
C LYS A 939 -54.91 -18.64 -19.05
N CYS A 940 -54.68 -17.32 -19.17
CA CYS A 940 -54.24 -16.49 -18.05
C CYS A 940 -55.34 -16.42 -16.97
N LEU A 941 -56.58 -16.18 -17.39
CA LEU A 941 -57.74 -16.15 -16.51
C LEU A 941 -57.98 -17.49 -15.80
N ASP A 942 -57.86 -18.61 -16.53
CA ASP A 942 -58.05 -19.94 -15.96
C ASP A 942 -57.00 -20.27 -14.90
N ALA A 943 -55.74 -19.85 -15.10
CA ALA A 943 -54.68 -20.00 -14.12
C ALA A 943 -54.93 -19.13 -12.87
N LEU A 944 -55.41 -17.90 -13.03
CA LEU A 944 -55.79 -17.03 -11.91
C LEU A 944 -56.96 -17.61 -11.09
N LYS A 945 -57.96 -18.19 -11.77
CA LYS A 945 -59.06 -18.92 -11.11
C LYS A 945 -58.53 -20.13 -10.35
N ALA A 946 -57.61 -20.90 -10.94
CA ALA A 946 -56.98 -22.04 -10.28
C ALA A 946 -56.13 -21.63 -9.05
N ALA A 947 -55.62 -20.40 -9.03
CA ALA A 947 -54.94 -19.80 -7.88
C ALA A 947 -55.89 -19.25 -6.80
N GLY A 948 -57.21 -19.38 -6.98
CA GLY A 948 -58.21 -18.93 -6.01
C GLY A 948 -58.71 -17.50 -6.18
N CYS A 949 -58.37 -16.83 -7.29
CA CYS A 949 -58.93 -15.52 -7.61
C CYS A 949 -60.38 -15.67 -8.11
N VAL A 950 -61.31 -14.92 -7.52
CA VAL A 950 -62.73 -15.01 -7.87
C VAL A 950 -63.06 -13.99 -8.96
N VAL A 951 -63.63 -14.45 -10.08
CA VAL A 951 -64.19 -13.56 -11.11
C VAL A 951 -65.55 -13.05 -10.64
N LYS A 952 -65.73 -11.74 -10.67
CA LYS A 952 -66.97 -11.09 -10.25
C LYS A 952 -67.93 -10.99 -11.44
N GLU A 953 -69.15 -11.50 -11.27
CA GLU A 953 -70.21 -11.39 -12.28
C GLU A 953 -70.82 -9.98 -12.34
N ASN A 954 -70.71 -9.21 -11.24
CA ASN A 954 -71.20 -7.84 -11.15
C ASN A 954 -70.02 -6.87 -11.04
N ALA A 955 -69.92 -5.95 -12.01
CA ALA A 955 -68.89 -4.91 -12.06
C ALA A 955 -68.92 -3.92 -10.86
N ASN A 956 -69.90 -4.03 -9.97
CA ASN A 956 -70.05 -3.18 -8.77
C ASN A 956 -69.44 -3.75 -7.48
N GLU A 957 -68.85 -4.96 -7.49
CA GLU A 957 -68.20 -5.52 -6.31
C GLU A 957 -66.72 -5.09 -6.19
N VAL A 958 -66.27 -4.77 -4.96
CA VAL A 958 -64.87 -4.42 -4.66
C VAL A 958 -64.04 -5.69 -4.49
N GLY A 959 -62.85 -5.73 -5.08
CA GLY A 959 -61.95 -6.89 -5.05
C GLY A 959 -62.30 -8.02 -6.03
N GLY A 960 -61.38 -8.98 -6.19
CA GLY A 960 -61.49 -10.04 -7.19
C GLY A 960 -61.14 -9.59 -8.62
N ILE A 961 -61.50 -10.40 -9.61
CA ILE A 961 -61.22 -10.16 -11.03
C ILE A 961 -62.46 -9.61 -11.75
N SER A 962 -62.35 -8.42 -12.32
CA SER A 962 -63.30 -7.85 -13.29
C SER A 962 -62.85 -8.20 -14.70
N TYR A 963 -63.51 -9.16 -15.35
CA TYR A 963 -63.13 -9.66 -16.68
C TYR A 963 -64.09 -9.15 -17.76
N HIS A 964 -63.59 -8.36 -18.70
CA HIS A 964 -64.36 -7.73 -19.76
C HIS A 964 -63.84 -8.17 -21.14
N VAL A 965 -64.76 -8.60 -22.00
CA VAL A 965 -64.46 -8.98 -23.39
C VAL A 965 -65.20 -8.04 -24.32
N TYR A 966 -64.47 -7.34 -25.18
CA TYR A 966 -65.02 -6.33 -26.07
C TYR A 966 -65.15 -6.84 -27.50
N GLU A 967 -66.39 -6.93 -27.98
CA GLU A 967 -66.71 -7.42 -29.32
C GLU A 967 -66.21 -6.45 -30.41
N GLY A 968 -65.58 -7.01 -31.45
CA GLY A 968 -64.99 -6.26 -32.56
C GLY A 968 -63.74 -5.45 -32.19
N LEU A 969 -63.16 -5.65 -31.01
CA LEU A 969 -61.92 -4.98 -30.61
C LEU A 969 -60.71 -5.83 -31.04
N ALA A 970 -59.85 -5.24 -31.87
CA ALA A 970 -58.53 -5.79 -32.25
C ALA A 970 -57.48 -5.51 -31.15
N HIS A 971 -56.17 -5.65 -31.46
CA HIS A 971 -55.07 -5.35 -30.50
C HIS A 971 -54.89 -3.84 -30.25
N SER A 972 -55.88 -3.21 -29.64
CA SER A 972 -55.93 -1.79 -29.30
C SER A 972 -56.85 -1.56 -28.10
N VAL A 973 -57.01 -0.31 -27.68
CA VAL A 973 -57.88 0.08 -26.56
C VAL A 973 -59.08 0.84 -27.09
N LYS A 974 -60.29 0.57 -26.57
CA LYS A 974 -61.55 1.25 -26.98
C LYS A 974 -62.09 2.12 -25.87
N LYS A 975 -62.86 3.16 -26.21
CA LYS A 975 -63.48 4.05 -25.22
C LYS A 975 -64.31 3.32 -24.16
N GLY A 976 -65.13 2.35 -24.57
CA GLY A 976 -65.93 1.55 -23.62
C GLY A 976 -65.07 0.79 -22.61
N GLU A 977 -63.88 0.35 -23.00
CA GLU A 977 -62.92 -0.30 -22.11
C GLU A 977 -62.31 0.67 -21.10
N MET A 978 -62.07 1.92 -21.52
CA MET A 978 -61.59 2.98 -20.62
C MET A 978 -62.66 3.44 -19.63
N ASP A 979 -63.93 3.45 -20.04
CA ASP A 979 -65.05 3.75 -19.14
C ASP A 979 -65.18 2.68 -18.04
N ASP A 980 -65.11 1.40 -18.41
CA ASP A 980 -65.12 0.28 -17.44
C ASP A 980 -63.89 0.32 -16.51
N LEU A 981 -62.70 0.61 -17.04
CA LEU A 981 -61.47 0.75 -16.24
C LEU A 981 -61.56 1.92 -15.26
N LYS A 982 -62.08 3.06 -15.71
CA LYS A 982 -62.28 4.25 -14.88
C LYS A 982 -63.19 3.94 -13.69
N ASP A 983 -64.30 3.25 -13.93
CA ASP A 983 -65.23 2.84 -12.88
C ASP A 983 -64.57 1.85 -11.90
N TRP A 984 -63.73 0.94 -12.40
CA TRP A 984 -62.97 0.02 -11.56
C TRP A 984 -61.96 0.76 -10.67
N LEU A 985 -61.26 1.77 -11.19
CA LEU A 985 -60.29 2.59 -10.43
C LEU A 985 -60.99 3.40 -9.33
N LYS A 986 -62.13 4.03 -9.63
CA LYS A 986 -62.91 4.78 -8.62
C LYS A 986 -63.28 3.92 -7.41
N LYS A 987 -63.64 2.66 -7.66
CA LYS A 987 -64.09 1.72 -6.63
C LYS A 987 -62.93 1.17 -5.80
N ASN A 988 -61.83 0.76 -6.44
CA ASN A 988 -60.72 0.09 -5.76
C ASN A 988 -59.67 1.07 -5.18
N LEU A 989 -59.66 2.33 -5.63
CA LEU A 989 -58.73 3.35 -5.16
C LEU A 989 -59.42 4.55 -4.50
N SER A 990 -60.58 4.37 -3.89
CA SER A 990 -61.22 5.45 -3.14
C SER A 990 -60.28 6.04 -2.07
N PRO A 991 -60.27 7.36 -1.85
CA PRO A 991 -59.53 7.97 -0.74
C PRO A 991 -60.04 7.41 0.59
N ASP A 992 -59.12 7.06 1.50
CA ASP A 992 -59.47 6.64 2.87
C ASP A 992 -59.98 7.81 3.71
#